data_AF-A0A7X5FQU8-F1
#
_entry.id   AF-A0A7X5FQU8-F1
#
_cell.length_a   1.000
_cell.length_b   1.000
_cell.length_c   1.000
_cell.angle_alpha   90.00
_cell.angle_beta   90.00
_cell.angle_gamma   90.00
#
_symmetry.space_group_name_H-M   'P 1'
#
loop_
_entity.id
_entity.type
_entity.pdbx_description
1 polymer ?
#
loop_
_entity_poly.entity_id
_entity_poly.type
_entity_poly.pdbx_seq_one_letter_code
_entity_poly.pdbx_strand_id
1 'polypeptide(L)'
;MHYISRFVFLILTACVSFYLYYIVFPFHGESKDFFGLYILLVAVLYGSYKLFEIGFIEQQSGFTIYKIVGIFFSQLFLLCLLYFGLTGLSIGLGVFLFLKLTGLLLILSLFWFLIYTLGLSVIKKILDVSKFDSLIVFLMSFGIGFVIFMLGVFIIAATGLYLGLAIAIWILICAGIGYKECIPELSKLSRVTIGNKIDGSLSVERIINEVQVGIISFFLGINFINVYRPFPIGWDDLGVYMNYPKLLSQAGELLPLGKMYGWELFSGIGFLFGSQTYAFLLNSFSGVTVVVIAYVALKYIIGEHKKYFSLPLLGIIVLLMLPMSVFQLAKDMKLDYGLLTFSIIPFTLLYSYISEAHITRSKTRYIYLFIIGILIGFIFTIKVTSLLVLLAGFGMIFYKRFQLSGFFVYFLLFLSIFTFGNLWKIMNVAIDVSSQTRIIISLIFLVLAGVIFGYSYLKNKNILSDYIKITIEIGFLILGFFLILSPWFIKNISEREADLPVSIGYILGGYSQDFLADYSNLYTPNELAQIQSNGDARMNNEGTTNNEDFGRYFGYEEGINNYLKLPFNLSFQLNQKGEFTDISFIFFALLPILFLFLVFKRIQYMYIFAGIIALVFVYYIPSSVSAVITQAFSNFGLPGGYILIVLFYVFPLMYLYYTLEKNNHNNNILSVLSFLSIYLLLWAVSAFGIVWYGIVMYFVFIVLILLLVNTFEHSLESQNQGIKKYSGSLSYIVAGIIAVYLLSSAIPHGITNLKTAGYSDYKIGLQTEEAAVFEFHPDYFNILYNLNLGKGEQNDFFVSSRNKLLEIIDDDPNNIDVVEMVRDIKDIERLFQVLQQLTRYNIEGGLNEDIESLLQEMYVTILYPKQEQRNTQVIYRVGTFLKYFITENSSRIMEDSLLTAFDEYIYDENLDVSHERFRKLGLRYILLDLNAATIDQDPEKRLTQRYEHLLAFLTHPKVELISSDSVCLKLANDVFKDNKNLKSYIELAGVNYGSVEMRTQKVESCLESISRVISKNMVTENKYEYLLPYKNVVIQSETDVNNFDEVKKTLTPYMQMSYKALYEVLD
;
A
#
# COMPACT_ATOMS: atom_id res chain seq x y z
N MET A 1 -28.31 33.95 12.47
CA MET A 1 -27.38 34.29 11.38
C MET A 1 -26.03 33.58 11.49
N HIS A 2 -25.35 33.56 12.63
CA HIS A 2 -23.98 32.98 12.75
C HIS A 2 -23.82 31.50 12.37
N TYR A 3 -24.81 30.62 12.66
CA TYR A 3 -24.73 29.21 12.25
C TYR A 3 -24.88 29.03 10.74
N ILE A 4 -25.76 29.81 10.11
CA ILE A 4 -26.02 29.75 8.67
C ILE A 4 -24.74 30.08 7.89
N SER A 5 -24.00 31.13 8.29
CA SER A 5 -22.74 31.48 7.62
C SER A 5 -21.69 30.37 7.71
N ARG A 6 -21.63 29.62 8.82
CA ARG A 6 -20.72 28.47 8.97
C ARG A 6 -21.09 27.32 8.02
N PHE A 7 -22.38 27.00 7.92
CA PHE A 7 -22.87 25.99 6.99
C PHE A 7 -22.64 26.38 5.53
N VAL A 8 -22.90 27.63 5.16
CA VAL A 8 -22.62 28.14 3.81
C VAL A 8 -21.13 28.02 3.49
N PHE A 9 -20.25 28.37 4.42
CA PHE A 9 -18.80 28.27 4.22
C PHE A 9 -18.33 26.82 4.03
N LEU A 10 -18.89 25.88 4.80
CA LEU A 10 -18.64 24.44 4.64
C LEU A 10 -19.09 23.93 3.27
N ILE A 11 -20.31 24.25 2.85
CA ILE A 11 -20.85 23.84 1.55
C ILE A 11 -20.05 24.44 0.41
N LEU A 12 -19.73 25.74 0.47
CA LEU A 12 -18.92 26.42 -0.54
C LEU A 12 -17.54 25.77 -0.67
N THR A 13 -16.86 25.51 0.44
CA THR A 13 -15.54 24.85 0.45
C THR A 13 -15.62 23.45 -0.15
N ALA A 14 -16.65 22.68 0.19
CA ALA A 14 -16.87 21.36 -0.40
C ALA A 14 -17.15 21.43 -1.91
N CYS A 15 -17.95 22.38 -2.37
CA CYS A 15 -18.22 22.60 -3.80
C CYS A 15 -16.95 23.02 -4.57
N VAL A 16 -16.14 23.91 -4.00
CA VAL A 16 -14.86 24.32 -4.60
C VAL A 16 -13.90 23.14 -4.66
N SER A 17 -13.78 22.36 -3.59
CA SER A 17 -12.93 21.18 -3.55
C SER A 17 -13.38 20.13 -4.57
N PHE A 18 -14.69 19.90 -4.69
CA PHE A 18 -15.26 19.03 -5.71
C PHE A 18 -14.95 19.53 -7.12
N TYR A 19 -15.12 20.84 -7.39
CA TYR A 19 -14.80 21.44 -8.68
C TYR A 19 -13.31 21.30 -9.02
N LEU A 20 -12.42 21.56 -8.06
CA LEU A 20 -10.97 21.38 -8.25
C LEU A 20 -10.65 19.92 -8.58
N TYR A 21 -11.20 18.98 -7.82
CA TYR A 21 -10.92 17.55 -7.96
C TYR A 21 -11.44 16.97 -9.29
N TYR A 22 -12.66 17.32 -9.72
CA TYR A 22 -13.26 16.71 -10.92
C TYR A 22 -13.12 17.52 -12.21
N ILE A 23 -12.88 18.84 -12.12
CA ILE A 23 -12.86 19.71 -13.31
C ILE A 23 -11.47 20.27 -13.57
N VAL A 24 -10.74 20.71 -12.53
CA VAL A 24 -9.40 21.31 -12.71
C VAL A 24 -8.32 20.23 -12.78
N PHE A 25 -8.44 19.19 -11.95
CA PHE A 25 -7.51 18.06 -11.89
C PHE A 25 -8.22 16.74 -12.20
N PRO A 26 -8.84 16.57 -13.39
CA PRO A 26 -9.74 15.47 -13.70
C PRO A 26 -8.99 14.13 -13.91
N PHE A 27 -8.39 13.60 -12.87
CA PHE A 27 -7.74 12.28 -12.88
C PHE A 27 -8.75 11.14 -12.62
N HIS A 28 -9.94 11.46 -12.10
CA HIS A 28 -10.93 10.49 -11.62
C HIS A 28 -12.25 10.55 -12.42
N GLY A 29 -12.16 10.53 -13.74
CA GLY A 29 -13.31 10.39 -14.63
C GLY A 29 -13.71 8.92 -14.78
N GLU A 30 -14.59 8.43 -13.91
CA GLU A 30 -15.08 7.05 -13.98
C GLU A 30 -16.27 6.91 -14.92
N SER A 31 -16.34 5.79 -15.66
CA SER A 31 -17.55 5.44 -16.38
C SER A 31 -18.68 5.14 -15.39
N LYS A 32 -19.88 5.64 -15.69
CA LYS A 32 -21.10 5.33 -14.94
C LYS A 32 -21.87 4.16 -15.54
N ASP A 33 -21.26 3.42 -16.46
CA ASP A 33 -21.86 2.23 -17.05
C ASP A 33 -22.19 1.21 -15.96
N PHE A 34 -23.35 0.55 -16.08
CA PHE A 34 -23.85 -0.46 -15.14
C PHE A 34 -24.09 0.00 -13.68
N PHE A 35 -23.71 1.22 -13.31
CA PHE A 35 -24.00 1.81 -12.00
C PHE A 35 -25.51 1.85 -11.72
N GLY A 36 -26.31 2.29 -12.70
CA GLY A 36 -27.77 2.32 -12.57
C GLY A 36 -28.38 0.92 -12.42
N LEU A 37 -27.84 -0.08 -13.12
CA LEU A 37 -28.26 -1.48 -13.00
C LEU A 37 -27.94 -2.06 -11.62
N TYR A 38 -26.72 -1.83 -11.12
CA TYR A 38 -26.33 -2.26 -9.78
C TYR A 38 -27.21 -1.64 -8.70
N ILE A 39 -27.46 -0.33 -8.75
CA ILE A 39 -28.36 0.34 -7.80
C ILE A 39 -29.77 -0.25 -7.87
N LEU A 40 -30.29 -0.52 -9.07
CA LEU A 40 -31.61 -1.14 -9.23
C LEU A 40 -31.65 -2.53 -8.59
N LEU A 41 -30.64 -3.37 -8.83
CA LEU A 41 -30.56 -4.72 -8.26
C LEU A 41 -30.45 -4.70 -6.73
N VAL A 42 -29.61 -3.82 -6.17
CA VAL A 42 -29.50 -3.62 -4.72
C VAL A 42 -30.83 -3.13 -4.16
N ALA A 43 -31.50 -2.18 -4.82
CA ALA A 43 -32.80 -1.67 -4.38
C ALA A 43 -33.88 -2.75 -4.39
N VAL A 44 -33.91 -3.60 -5.42
CA VAL A 44 -34.84 -4.75 -5.51
C VAL A 44 -34.56 -5.75 -4.39
N LEU A 45 -33.29 -6.17 -4.22
CA LEU A 45 -32.90 -7.11 -3.17
C LEU A 45 -33.21 -6.58 -1.77
N TYR A 46 -32.85 -5.33 -1.51
CA TYR A 46 -33.14 -4.66 -0.24
C TYR A 46 -34.65 -4.52 -0.02
N GLY A 47 -35.41 -4.17 -1.07
CA GLY A 47 -36.88 -4.12 -1.04
C GLY A 47 -37.50 -5.48 -0.72
N SER A 48 -37.03 -6.56 -1.36
CA SER A 48 -37.45 -7.94 -1.08
C SER A 48 -37.11 -8.36 0.35
N TYR A 49 -35.89 -8.08 0.82
CA TYR A 49 -35.46 -8.30 2.20
C TYR A 49 -36.39 -7.59 3.20
N LYS A 50 -36.75 -6.33 2.92
CA LYS A 50 -37.66 -5.56 3.78
C LYS A 50 -39.08 -6.09 3.78
N LEU A 51 -39.62 -6.48 2.63
CA LEU A 51 -40.94 -7.12 2.54
C LEU A 51 -40.97 -8.43 3.34
N PHE A 52 -39.91 -9.24 3.25
CA PHE A 52 -39.78 -10.48 4.02
C PHE A 52 -39.68 -10.21 5.53
N GLU A 53 -38.86 -9.24 5.96
CA GLU A 53 -38.74 -8.87 7.37
C GLU A 53 -40.07 -8.39 7.96
N ILE A 54 -40.85 -7.60 7.21
CA ILE A 54 -42.17 -7.13 7.63
C ILE A 54 -43.19 -8.28 7.70
N GLY A 55 -43.11 -9.26 6.80
CA GLY A 55 -44.08 -10.35 6.69
C GLY A 55 -43.86 -11.56 7.61
N PHE A 56 -42.61 -11.84 8.01
CA PHE A 56 -42.27 -13.11 8.68
C PHE A 56 -41.56 -12.98 10.03
N ILE A 57 -41.00 -11.83 10.39
CA ILE A 57 -40.22 -11.68 11.63
C ILE A 57 -41.02 -10.83 12.62
N GLU A 58 -41.68 -11.49 13.59
CA GLU A 58 -42.23 -10.80 14.77
C GLU A 58 -41.13 -9.99 15.47
N GLN A 59 -41.35 -8.67 15.56
CA GLN A 59 -40.79 -7.69 16.51
C GLN A 59 -39.39 -7.95 17.13
N GLN A 60 -38.41 -8.49 16.41
CA GLN A 60 -37.03 -8.49 16.92
C GLN A 60 -36.48 -7.06 16.86
N SER A 61 -36.46 -6.42 18.04
CA SER A 61 -35.95 -5.08 18.29
C SER A 61 -34.41 -5.05 18.25
N GLY A 62 -33.84 -5.12 17.04
CA GLY A 62 -32.40 -4.88 16.88
C GLY A 62 -31.84 -5.08 15.47
N PHE A 63 -30.86 -4.24 15.13
CA PHE A 63 -29.93 -4.47 14.02
C PHE A 63 -28.76 -5.33 14.52
N THR A 64 -28.96 -6.65 14.50
CA THR A 64 -28.05 -7.66 15.08
C THR A 64 -26.92 -8.04 14.14
N ILE A 65 -25.86 -8.66 14.66
CA ILE A 65 -24.73 -9.14 13.87
C ILE A 65 -25.14 -10.11 12.75
N TYR A 66 -26.15 -10.95 12.97
CA TYR A 66 -26.64 -11.88 11.94
C TYR A 66 -27.25 -11.15 10.74
N LYS A 67 -27.92 -10.01 10.97
CA LYS A 67 -28.44 -9.19 9.87
C LYS A 67 -27.32 -8.57 9.06
N ILE A 68 -26.24 -8.13 9.71
CA ILE A 68 -25.04 -7.60 9.03
C ILE A 68 -24.37 -8.66 8.18
N VAL A 69 -24.15 -9.85 8.76
CA VAL A 69 -23.59 -11.00 8.05
C VAL A 69 -24.49 -11.39 6.87
N GLY A 70 -25.82 -11.38 7.07
CA GLY A 70 -26.80 -11.61 6.02
C GLY A 70 -26.73 -10.58 4.89
N ILE A 71 -26.66 -9.27 5.21
CA ILE A 71 -26.49 -8.20 4.22
C ILE A 71 -25.18 -8.40 3.45
N PHE A 72 -24.08 -8.66 4.16
CA PHE A 72 -22.77 -8.89 3.55
C PHE A 72 -22.79 -10.05 2.56
N PHE A 73 -23.26 -11.23 2.96
CA PHE A 73 -23.30 -12.39 2.07
C PHE A 73 -24.32 -12.23 0.94
N SER A 74 -25.46 -11.59 1.17
CA SER A 74 -26.43 -11.28 0.10
C SER A 74 -25.81 -10.38 -0.97
N GLN A 75 -25.01 -9.41 -0.53
CA GLN A 75 -24.35 -8.48 -1.43
C GLN A 75 -23.14 -9.11 -2.13
N LEU A 76 -22.35 -9.92 -1.42
CA LEU A 76 -21.28 -10.70 -2.03
C LEU A 76 -21.82 -11.62 -3.11
N PHE A 77 -22.95 -12.28 -2.86
CA PHE A 77 -23.66 -13.10 -3.85
C PHE A 77 -24.02 -12.27 -5.09
N LEU A 78 -24.66 -11.11 -4.91
CA LEU A 78 -24.99 -10.22 -6.01
C LEU A 78 -23.75 -9.79 -6.82
N LEU A 79 -22.67 -9.43 -6.13
CA LEU A 79 -21.43 -8.98 -6.77
C LEU A 79 -20.76 -10.11 -7.56
N CYS A 80 -20.82 -11.36 -7.07
CA CYS A 80 -20.32 -12.52 -7.81
C CYS A 80 -21.12 -12.75 -9.09
N LEU A 81 -22.45 -12.64 -9.03
CA LEU A 81 -23.32 -12.73 -10.22
C LEU A 81 -23.03 -11.58 -11.21
N LEU A 82 -22.92 -10.36 -10.69
CA LEU A 82 -22.65 -9.16 -11.48
C LEU A 82 -21.29 -9.24 -12.18
N TYR A 83 -20.25 -9.73 -11.50
CA TYR A 83 -18.92 -9.92 -12.07
C TYR A 83 -18.97 -10.73 -13.37
N PHE A 84 -19.58 -11.92 -13.36
CA PHE A 84 -19.69 -12.75 -14.58
C PHE A 84 -20.57 -12.10 -15.65
N GLY A 85 -21.64 -11.40 -15.24
CA GLY A 85 -22.46 -10.62 -16.18
C GLY A 85 -21.67 -9.49 -16.85
N LEU A 86 -20.77 -8.82 -16.13
CA LEU A 86 -19.91 -7.75 -16.66
C LEU A 86 -18.79 -8.27 -17.56
N THR A 87 -18.33 -9.52 -17.36
CA THR A 87 -17.32 -10.17 -18.22
C THR A 87 -17.93 -10.86 -19.45
N GLY A 88 -19.25 -10.77 -19.65
CA GLY A 88 -19.95 -11.40 -20.78
C GLY A 88 -20.09 -12.93 -20.66
N LEU A 89 -19.87 -13.50 -19.47
CA LEU A 89 -19.98 -14.92 -19.18
C LEU A 89 -21.35 -15.25 -18.56
N SER A 90 -21.66 -16.54 -18.43
CA SER A 90 -22.90 -16.98 -17.79
C SER A 90 -22.98 -16.52 -16.33
N ILE A 91 -24.01 -15.75 -16.00
CA ILE A 91 -24.27 -15.22 -14.64
C ILE A 91 -24.31 -16.35 -13.59
N GLY A 92 -24.76 -17.55 -13.96
CA GLY A 92 -24.83 -18.71 -13.08
C GLY A 92 -23.47 -19.14 -12.50
N LEU A 93 -22.36 -18.83 -13.18
CA LEU A 93 -21.00 -19.11 -12.69
C LEU A 93 -20.68 -18.36 -11.39
N GLY A 94 -21.36 -17.22 -11.15
CA GLY A 94 -21.19 -16.44 -9.92
C GLY A 94 -21.54 -17.21 -8.64
N VAL A 95 -22.39 -18.24 -8.73
CA VAL A 95 -22.74 -19.09 -7.59
C VAL A 95 -21.51 -19.87 -7.10
N PHE A 96 -20.67 -20.39 -8.01
CA PHE A 96 -19.46 -21.14 -7.66
C PHE A 96 -18.45 -20.27 -6.92
N LEU A 97 -18.19 -19.06 -7.46
CA LEU A 97 -17.30 -18.09 -6.83
C LEU A 97 -17.80 -17.69 -5.44
N PHE A 98 -19.10 -17.43 -5.31
CA PHE A 98 -19.72 -17.10 -4.03
C PHE A 98 -19.52 -18.19 -2.98
N LEU A 99 -19.75 -19.46 -3.33
CA LEU A 99 -19.59 -20.59 -2.40
C LEU A 99 -18.13 -20.75 -1.93
N LYS A 100 -17.17 -20.64 -2.85
CA LYS A 100 -15.72 -20.68 -2.52
C LYS A 100 -15.33 -19.57 -1.55
N LEU A 101 -15.68 -18.31 -1.89
CA LEU A 101 -15.40 -17.16 -1.04
C LEU A 101 -16.06 -17.29 0.33
N THR A 102 -17.31 -17.75 0.38
CA THR A 102 -18.04 -17.92 1.64
C THR A 102 -17.34 -18.90 2.59
N GLY A 103 -16.89 -20.05 2.08
CA GLY A 103 -16.16 -21.03 2.88
C GLY A 103 -14.86 -20.46 3.45
N LEU A 104 -14.07 -19.77 2.62
CA LEU A 104 -12.80 -19.17 3.03
C LEU A 104 -12.98 -18.04 4.06
N LEU A 105 -13.95 -17.15 3.83
CA LEU A 105 -14.26 -16.07 4.76
C LEU A 105 -14.77 -16.57 6.11
N LEU A 106 -15.50 -17.68 6.14
CA LEU A 106 -15.94 -18.31 7.39
C LEU A 106 -14.75 -18.84 8.20
N ILE A 107 -13.81 -19.55 7.54
CA ILE A 107 -12.59 -20.07 8.19
C ILE A 107 -11.76 -18.92 8.78
N LEU A 108 -11.54 -17.86 8.01
CA LEU A 108 -10.80 -16.68 8.47
C LEU A 108 -11.52 -15.98 9.64
N SER A 109 -12.86 -15.86 9.58
CA SER A 109 -13.65 -15.29 10.67
C SER A 109 -13.51 -16.11 11.97
N LEU A 110 -13.50 -17.43 11.87
CA LEU A 110 -13.29 -18.32 13.02
C LEU A 110 -11.87 -18.19 13.59
N PHE A 111 -10.86 -18.06 12.73
CA PHE A 111 -9.48 -17.78 13.17
C PHE A 111 -9.40 -16.48 13.97
N TRP A 112 -9.98 -15.38 13.48
CA TRP A 112 -9.94 -14.10 14.20
C TRP A 112 -10.78 -14.11 15.49
N PHE A 113 -11.88 -14.86 15.52
CA PHE A 113 -12.63 -15.09 16.76
C PHE A 113 -11.80 -15.88 17.78
N LEU A 114 -11.05 -16.88 17.32
CA LEU A 114 -10.09 -17.61 18.14
C LEU A 114 -9.03 -16.66 18.73
N ILE A 115 -8.44 -15.78 17.93
CA ILE A 115 -7.47 -14.77 18.38
C ILE A 115 -8.05 -13.91 19.51
N TYR A 116 -9.28 -13.41 19.35
CA TYR A 116 -9.97 -12.65 20.40
C TYR A 116 -10.11 -13.45 21.71
N THR A 117 -10.59 -14.70 21.63
CA THR A 117 -10.82 -15.54 22.82
C THR A 117 -9.53 -15.95 23.52
N LEU A 118 -8.45 -16.19 22.76
CA LEU A 118 -7.10 -16.42 23.29
C LEU A 118 -6.65 -15.24 24.15
N GLY A 119 -6.76 -14.02 23.63
CA GLY A 119 -6.37 -12.83 24.38
C GLY A 119 -7.27 -12.55 25.57
N LEU A 120 -8.59 -12.81 25.47
CA LEU A 120 -9.52 -12.64 26.59
C LEU A 120 -9.17 -13.56 27.76
N SER A 121 -8.83 -14.82 27.48
CA SER A 121 -8.34 -15.79 28.47
C SER A 121 -7.09 -15.31 29.23
N VAL A 122 -6.23 -14.52 28.57
CA VAL A 122 -5.00 -13.98 29.16
C VAL A 122 -5.28 -12.70 29.93
N ILE A 123 -6.00 -11.75 29.33
CA ILE A 123 -6.34 -10.46 29.94
C ILE A 123 -7.09 -10.65 31.25
N LYS A 124 -8.06 -11.57 31.34
CA LYS A 124 -8.80 -11.87 32.58
C LYS A 124 -7.92 -12.34 33.74
N LYS A 125 -6.73 -12.89 33.47
CA LYS A 125 -5.77 -13.33 34.51
C LYS A 125 -4.92 -12.18 35.04
N ILE A 126 -4.68 -11.15 34.23
CA ILE A 126 -3.75 -10.05 34.54
C ILE A 126 -4.52 -8.80 35.01
N LEU A 127 -5.73 -8.58 34.47
CA LEU A 127 -6.59 -7.44 34.75
C LEU A 127 -7.99 -7.89 35.20
N ASP A 128 -8.56 -7.11 36.11
CA ASP A 128 -9.97 -7.22 36.45
C ASP A 128 -10.79 -6.51 35.38
N VAL A 129 -11.19 -7.28 34.36
CA VAL A 129 -11.93 -6.79 33.18
C VAL A 129 -13.29 -6.16 33.53
N SER A 130 -13.85 -6.46 34.70
CA SER A 130 -15.13 -5.87 35.15
C SER A 130 -15.05 -4.36 35.37
N LYS A 131 -13.82 -3.82 35.51
CA LYS A 131 -13.58 -2.40 35.73
C LYS A 131 -13.46 -1.58 34.45
N PHE A 132 -13.44 -2.21 33.28
CA PHE A 132 -13.22 -1.55 32.00
C PHE A 132 -14.48 -1.62 31.15
N ASP A 133 -14.62 -0.69 30.20
CA ASP A 133 -15.64 -0.77 29.16
C ASP A 133 -15.44 -2.04 28.31
N SER A 134 -16.54 -2.70 27.93
CA SER A 134 -16.49 -3.96 27.18
C SER A 134 -15.83 -3.80 25.80
N LEU A 135 -15.95 -2.63 25.17
CA LEU A 135 -15.28 -2.31 23.91
C LEU A 135 -13.76 -2.23 24.10
N ILE A 136 -13.30 -1.66 25.22
CA ILE A 136 -11.87 -1.60 25.56
C ILE A 136 -11.33 -2.98 25.90
N VAL A 137 -12.09 -3.80 26.63
CA VAL A 137 -11.72 -5.20 26.88
C VAL A 137 -11.62 -5.98 25.57
N PHE A 138 -12.54 -5.78 24.63
CA PHE A 138 -12.48 -6.39 23.31
C PHE A 138 -11.20 -6.00 22.56
N LEU A 139 -10.90 -4.71 22.47
CA LEU A 139 -9.71 -4.19 21.78
C LEU A 139 -8.40 -4.72 22.40
N MET A 140 -8.28 -4.69 23.73
CA MET A 140 -7.11 -5.25 24.42
C MET A 140 -6.97 -6.75 24.18
N SER A 141 -8.07 -7.49 24.26
CA SER A 141 -8.08 -8.95 24.09
C SER A 141 -7.72 -9.33 22.65
N PHE A 142 -8.28 -8.65 21.65
CA PHE A 142 -7.95 -8.88 20.25
C PHE A 142 -6.46 -8.61 19.97
N GLY A 143 -5.95 -7.45 20.42
CA GLY A 143 -4.55 -7.09 20.23
C GLY A 143 -3.58 -8.06 20.91
N ILE A 144 -3.80 -8.36 22.19
CA ILE A 144 -2.92 -9.27 22.94
C ILE A 144 -3.02 -10.71 22.44
N GLY A 145 -4.21 -11.17 22.05
CA GLY A 145 -4.38 -12.47 21.43
C GLY A 145 -3.53 -12.62 20.17
N PHE A 146 -3.52 -11.60 19.31
CA PHE A 146 -2.72 -11.63 18.08
C PHE A 146 -1.23 -11.56 18.36
N VAL A 147 -0.80 -10.72 19.29
CA VAL A 147 0.60 -10.64 19.73
C VAL A 147 1.10 -12.01 20.21
N ILE A 148 0.32 -12.71 21.04
CA ILE A 148 0.68 -14.04 21.54
C ILE A 148 0.76 -15.05 20.39
N PHE A 149 -0.21 -15.03 19.49
CA PHE A 149 -0.21 -15.90 18.31
C PHE A 149 1.06 -15.69 17.47
N MET A 150 1.39 -14.44 17.15
CA MET A 150 2.55 -14.09 16.33
C MET A 150 3.88 -14.38 17.02
N LEU A 151 3.98 -14.19 18.34
CA LEU A 151 5.14 -14.63 19.11
C LEU A 151 5.36 -16.14 19.00
N GLY A 152 4.28 -16.93 19.06
CA GLY A 152 4.36 -18.38 18.85
C GLY A 152 4.83 -18.74 17.45
N VAL A 153 4.27 -18.08 16.42
CA VAL A 153 4.71 -18.26 15.02
C VAL A 153 6.19 -17.91 14.84
N PHE A 154 6.64 -16.80 15.42
CA PHE A 154 8.04 -16.38 15.38
C PHE A 154 8.94 -17.43 16.03
N ILE A 155 8.58 -17.95 17.20
CA ILE A 155 9.37 -18.99 17.90
C ILE A 155 9.44 -20.27 17.05
N ILE A 156 8.31 -20.71 16.49
CA ILE A 156 8.25 -21.88 15.60
C ILE A 156 9.20 -21.70 14.41
N ALA A 157 9.16 -20.54 13.76
CA ALA A 157 10.03 -20.24 12.64
C ALA A 157 11.51 -20.14 13.04
N ALA A 158 11.81 -19.55 14.20
CA ALA A 158 13.17 -19.45 14.73
C ALA A 158 13.79 -20.83 15.04
N THR A 159 12.95 -21.85 15.25
CA THR A 159 13.39 -23.24 15.47
C THR A 159 13.47 -24.09 14.21
N GLY A 160 13.29 -23.50 13.01
CA GLY A 160 13.30 -24.25 11.75
C GLY A 160 12.07 -25.13 11.51
N LEU A 161 10.96 -24.82 12.18
CA LEU A 161 9.71 -25.60 12.13
C LEU A 161 8.56 -24.81 11.50
N TYR A 162 8.83 -23.82 10.65
CA TYR A 162 7.81 -23.04 9.95
C TYR A 162 7.16 -23.85 8.83
N LEU A 163 6.40 -24.87 9.23
CA LEU A 163 5.72 -25.83 8.36
C LEU A 163 4.21 -25.80 8.65
N GLY A 164 3.38 -26.10 7.64
CA GLY A 164 1.92 -26.06 7.78
C GLY A 164 1.38 -26.88 8.96
N LEU A 165 1.96 -28.06 9.22
CA LEU A 165 1.57 -28.92 10.35
C LEU A 165 1.88 -28.27 11.72
N ALA A 166 3.05 -27.65 11.88
CA ALA A 166 3.44 -27.00 13.13
C ALA A 166 2.53 -25.80 13.43
N ILE A 167 2.20 -25.01 12.40
CA ILE A 167 1.24 -23.90 12.51
C ILE A 167 -0.17 -24.41 12.84
N ALA A 168 -0.63 -25.49 12.22
CA ALA A 168 -1.92 -26.10 12.56
C ALA A 168 -1.98 -26.57 14.02
N ILE A 169 -0.92 -27.21 14.52
CA ILE A 169 -0.79 -27.60 15.94
C ILE A 169 -0.84 -26.36 16.84
N TRP A 170 -0.13 -25.29 16.47
CA TRP A 170 -0.14 -24.04 17.23
C TRP A 170 -1.52 -23.39 17.29
N ILE A 171 -2.27 -23.40 16.18
CA ILE A 171 -3.66 -22.94 16.14
C ILE A 171 -4.53 -23.77 17.10
N LEU A 172 -4.35 -25.10 17.14
CA LEU A 172 -5.07 -25.97 18.09
C LEU A 172 -4.69 -25.70 19.54
N ILE A 173 -3.43 -25.40 19.85
CA ILE A 173 -2.99 -25.00 21.20
C ILE A 173 -3.65 -23.67 21.59
N CYS A 174 -3.66 -22.68 20.68
CA CYS A 174 -4.36 -21.42 20.89
C CYS A 174 -5.84 -21.65 21.19
N ALA A 175 -6.50 -22.55 20.45
CA ALA A 175 -7.89 -22.94 20.68
C ALA A 175 -8.08 -23.62 22.04
N GLY A 176 -7.18 -24.50 22.43
CA GLY A 176 -7.16 -25.13 23.75
C GLY A 176 -6.93 -24.16 24.91
N ILE A 177 -6.32 -22.99 24.68
CA ILE A 177 -6.20 -21.93 25.70
C ILE A 177 -7.46 -21.05 25.74
N GLY A 178 -8.03 -20.74 24.59
CA GLY A 178 -9.23 -19.90 24.43
C GLY A 178 -10.57 -20.61 24.71
N TYR A 179 -10.61 -21.95 24.78
CA TYR A 179 -11.86 -22.72 24.72
C TYR A 179 -12.91 -22.34 25.77
N LYS A 180 -12.49 -22.01 27.00
CA LYS A 180 -13.41 -21.65 28.10
C LYS A 180 -14.17 -20.36 27.79
N GLU A 181 -13.58 -19.47 27.02
CA GLU A 181 -14.14 -18.18 26.64
C GLU A 181 -14.93 -18.26 25.33
N CYS A 182 -14.63 -19.26 24.49
CA CYS A 182 -15.25 -19.42 23.17
C CYS A 182 -16.78 -19.53 23.22
N ILE A 183 -17.33 -20.50 23.98
CA ILE A 183 -18.79 -20.72 24.02
C ILE A 183 -19.55 -19.52 24.63
N PRO A 184 -19.15 -18.97 25.79
CA PRO A 184 -19.81 -17.80 26.35
C PRO A 184 -19.80 -16.59 25.41
N GLU A 185 -18.67 -16.30 24.77
CA GLU A 185 -18.57 -15.15 23.86
C GLU A 185 -19.35 -15.36 22.57
N LEU A 186 -19.36 -16.58 22.01
CA LEU A 186 -20.15 -16.90 20.83
C LEU A 186 -21.65 -16.69 21.09
N SER A 187 -22.13 -17.07 22.28
CA SER A 187 -23.52 -16.86 22.68
C SER A 187 -23.90 -15.38 22.78
N LYS A 188 -22.94 -14.50 23.13
CA LYS A 188 -23.15 -13.05 23.24
C LYS A 188 -23.27 -12.37 21.89
N LEU A 189 -22.68 -12.92 20.82
CA LEU A 189 -22.75 -12.34 19.47
C LEU A 189 -24.20 -12.10 19.03
N SER A 190 -25.11 -13.01 19.39
CA SER A 190 -26.54 -12.89 19.11
C SER A 190 -27.21 -11.63 19.68
N ARG A 191 -26.61 -11.03 20.73
CA ARG A 191 -27.11 -9.85 21.44
C ARG A 191 -26.37 -8.56 21.05
N VAL A 192 -25.34 -8.66 20.23
CA VAL A 192 -24.58 -7.49 19.76
C VAL A 192 -25.41 -6.74 18.73
N THR A 193 -25.71 -5.48 19.03
CA THR A 193 -26.43 -4.56 18.13
C THR A 193 -25.49 -3.49 17.61
N ILE A 194 -25.58 -3.20 16.32
CA ILE A 194 -24.85 -2.12 15.65
C ILE A 194 -25.77 -0.92 15.45
N GLY A 195 -25.20 0.28 15.61
CA GLY A 195 -25.95 1.52 15.54
C GLY A 195 -26.80 1.75 16.78
N ASN A 196 -27.72 2.72 16.69
CA ASN A 196 -28.56 3.10 17.82
C ASN A 196 -29.66 2.06 18.04
N LYS A 197 -30.08 1.85 19.30
CA LYS A 197 -31.28 1.07 19.61
C LYS A 197 -32.50 1.81 19.08
N ILE A 198 -33.12 1.29 18.03
CA ILE A 198 -34.23 1.93 17.34
C ILE A 198 -35.42 0.97 17.29
N ASP A 199 -36.58 1.44 17.73
CA ASP A 199 -37.83 0.71 17.67
C ASP A 199 -38.47 0.84 16.27
N GLY A 200 -38.90 -0.29 15.69
CA GLY A 200 -39.61 -0.37 14.40
C GLY A 200 -38.72 -0.71 13.19
N SER A 201 -39.17 -1.67 12.37
CA SER A 201 -38.47 -2.19 11.19
C SER A 201 -38.35 -1.19 10.02
N LEU A 202 -39.25 -0.20 9.97
CA LEU A 202 -39.34 0.84 8.94
C LEU A 202 -38.87 2.23 9.40
N SER A 203 -38.22 2.32 10.56
CA SER A 203 -37.65 3.59 11.02
C SER A 203 -36.56 4.07 10.05
N VAL A 204 -36.58 5.37 9.71
CA VAL A 204 -35.59 5.99 8.80
C VAL A 204 -34.17 5.76 9.29
N GLU A 205 -33.95 5.83 10.61
CA GLU A 205 -32.64 5.65 11.23
C GLU A 205 -32.07 4.25 10.98
N ARG A 206 -32.94 3.24 11.10
CA ARG A 206 -32.56 1.85 10.89
C ARG A 206 -32.23 1.59 9.43
N ILE A 207 -33.04 2.13 8.51
CA ILE A 207 -32.79 2.05 7.07
C ILE A 207 -31.44 2.68 6.72
N ILE A 208 -31.11 3.84 7.30
CA ILE A 208 -29.81 4.50 7.06
C ILE A 208 -28.65 3.62 7.55
N ASN A 209 -28.74 3.04 8.76
CA ASN A 209 -27.69 2.15 9.27
C ASN A 209 -27.53 0.89 8.40
N GLU A 210 -28.62 0.33 7.90
CA GLU A 210 -28.60 -0.82 6.98
C GLU A 210 -27.96 -0.45 5.63
N VAL A 211 -28.27 0.73 5.08
CA VAL A 211 -27.63 1.26 3.86
C VAL A 211 -26.14 1.48 4.09
N GLN A 212 -25.73 2.03 5.23
CA GLN A 212 -24.31 2.22 5.57
C GLN A 212 -23.56 0.89 5.61
N VAL A 213 -24.16 -0.15 6.21
CA VAL A 213 -23.60 -1.51 6.19
C VAL A 213 -23.57 -2.09 4.78
N GLY A 214 -24.58 -1.84 3.95
CA GLY A 214 -24.56 -2.21 2.53
C GLY A 214 -23.44 -1.53 1.75
N ILE A 215 -23.11 -0.28 2.05
CA ILE A 215 -21.96 0.41 1.42
C ILE A 215 -20.64 -0.23 1.86
N ILE A 216 -20.48 -0.54 3.14
CA ILE A 216 -19.28 -1.22 3.66
C ILE A 216 -19.12 -2.61 3.01
N SER A 217 -20.22 -3.38 2.95
CA SER A 217 -20.28 -4.70 2.34
C SER A 217 -19.99 -4.67 0.83
N PHE A 218 -20.35 -3.59 0.12
CA PHE A 218 -19.99 -3.39 -1.29
C PHE A 218 -18.47 -3.42 -1.49
N PHE A 219 -17.75 -2.54 -0.79
CA PHE A 219 -16.31 -2.40 -0.94
C PHE A 219 -15.55 -3.66 -0.50
N LEU A 220 -15.97 -4.27 0.61
CA LEU A 220 -15.39 -5.53 1.06
C LEU A 220 -15.65 -6.68 0.06
N GLY A 221 -16.86 -6.75 -0.50
CA GLY A 221 -17.20 -7.78 -1.49
C GLY A 221 -16.38 -7.66 -2.78
N ILE A 222 -16.21 -6.44 -3.30
CA ILE A 222 -15.35 -6.19 -4.47
C ILE A 222 -13.90 -6.55 -4.17
N ASN A 223 -13.39 -6.16 -3.00
CA ASN A 223 -12.05 -6.54 -2.57
C ASN A 223 -11.87 -8.07 -2.64
N PHE A 224 -12.73 -8.85 -1.98
CA PHE A 224 -12.55 -10.32 -1.97
C PHE A 224 -12.67 -10.96 -3.35
N ILE A 225 -13.51 -10.42 -4.24
CA ILE A 225 -13.56 -10.87 -5.62
C ILE A 225 -12.26 -10.54 -6.36
N ASN A 226 -11.67 -9.36 -6.16
CA ASN A 226 -10.40 -8.98 -6.79
C ASN A 226 -9.21 -9.81 -6.28
N VAL A 227 -9.16 -10.05 -4.97
CA VAL A 227 -8.06 -10.73 -4.30
C VAL A 227 -8.05 -12.24 -4.53
N TYR A 228 -9.19 -12.84 -4.86
CA TYR A 228 -9.23 -14.22 -5.33
C TYR A 228 -8.62 -14.33 -6.74
N ARG A 229 -7.29 -14.43 -6.81
CA ARG A 229 -6.49 -14.39 -8.04
C ARG A 229 -5.23 -15.25 -7.91
N PRO A 230 -4.69 -15.76 -9.02
CA PRO A 230 -3.65 -16.79 -8.99
C PRO A 230 -2.24 -16.31 -8.62
N PHE A 231 -1.93 -15.03 -8.79
CA PHE A 231 -0.59 -14.47 -8.54
C PHE A 231 -0.63 -12.96 -8.18
N PRO A 232 0.48 -12.37 -7.66
CA PRO A 232 0.52 -10.96 -7.28
C PRO A 232 0.66 -10.07 -8.52
N ILE A 233 0.09 -8.86 -8.49
CA ILE A 233 0.07 -7.95 -9.67
C ILE A 233 0.56 -6.54 -9.35
N GLY A 234 0.67 -6.20 -8.07
CA GLY A 234 1.19 -4.92 -7.61
C GLY A 234 2.72 -4.85 -7.68
N TRP A 235 3.27 -3.66 -7.43
CA TRP A 235 4.72 -3.49 -7.41
C TRP A 235 5.31 -4.04 -6.12
N ASP A 236 4.74 -3.64 -4.99
CA ASP A 236 5.26 -4.02 -3.69
C ASP A 236 4.86 -5.44 -3.30
N ASP A 237 3.69 -5.95 -3.75
CA ASP A 237 3.32 -7.35 -3.53
C ASP A 237 4.31 -8.32 -4.21
N LEU A 238 4.67 -8.10 -5.48
CA LEU A 238 5.64 -8.89 -6.24
C LEU A 238 7.07 -8.69 -5.73
N GLY A 239 7.42 -7.48 -5.28
CA GLY A 239 8.77 -7.16 -4.84
C GLY A 239 9.11 -7.64 -3.43
N VAL A 240 8.16 -7.50 -2.50
CA VAL A 240 8.39 -7.62 -1.06
C VAL A 240 7.27 -8.40 -0.37
N TYR A 241 6.02 -7.90 -0.42
CA TYR A 241 4.98 -8.32 0.53
C TYR A 241 4.33 -9.67 0.25
N MET A 242 4.52 -10.25 -0.93
CA MET A 242 4.22 -11.67 -1.21
C MET A 242 5.48 -12.47 -1.50
N ASN A 243 6.55 -11.81 -1.94
CA ASN A 243 7.83 -12.45 -2.20
C ASN A 243 8.49 -12.97 -0.91
N TYR A 244 8.67 -12.12 0.11
CA TYR A 244 9.29 -12.53 1.37
C TYR A 244 8.47 -13.60 2.11
N PRO A 245 7.13 -13.52 2.21
CA PRO A 245 6.31 -14.62 2.70
C PRO A 245 6.52 -15.95 1.97
N LYS A 246 6.61 -15.92 0.63
CA LYS A 246 6.89 -17.11 -0.19
C LYS A 246 8.26 -17.68 0.15
N LEU A 247 9.31 -16.85 0.23
CA LEU A 247 10.66 -17.28 0.58
C LEU A 247 10.72 -17.91 1.98
N LEU A 248 10.10 -17.28 2.99
CA LEU A 248 10.02 -17.82 4.36
C LEU A 248 9.29 -19.16 4.40
N SER A 249 8.16 -19.27 3.69
CA SER A 249 7.39 -20.51 3.61
C SER A 249 8.14 -21.63 2.89
N GLN A 250 8.94 -21.30 1.87
CA GLN A 250 9.74 -22.28 1.12
C GLN A 250 10.97 -22.74 1.92
N ALA A 251 11.58 -21.85 2.70
CA ALA A 251 12.71 -22.20 3.56
C ALA A 251 12.31 -23.02 4.79
N GLY A 252 11.09 -22.82 5.30
CA GLY A 252 10.62 -23.51 6.52
C GLY A 252 11.26 -22.96 7.81
N GLU A 253 11.96 -21.83 7.74
CA GLU A 253 12.64 -21.20 8.86
C GLU A 253 12.72 -19.67 8.70
N LEU A 254 13.25 -18.98 9.71
CA LEU A 254 13.54 -17.56 9.59
C LEU A 254 14.75 -17.33 8.68
N LEU A 255 14.54 -16.61 7.59
CA LEU A 255 15.62 -16.14 6.72
C LEU A 255 16.14 -14.77 7.18
N PRO A 256 17.44 -14.47 7.00
CA PRO A 256 17.98 -13.13 7.15
C PRO A 256 17.66 -12.31 5.90
N LEU A 257 16.43 -11.83 5.81
CA LEU A 257 15.94 -11.00 4.69
C LEU A 257 16.23 -9.49 4.89
N GLY A 258 16.92 -9.15 5.98
CA GLY A 258 16.96 -7.79 6.49
C GLY A 258 15.57 -7.27 6.91
N LYS A 259 15.56 -6.03 7.41
CA LYS A 259 14.40 -5.25 7.81
C LYS A 259 13.53 -5.95 8.89
N MET A 260 12.33 -5.42 9.09
CA MET A 260 11.31 -5.97 9.98
C MET A 260 10.27 -6.66 9.11
N TYR A 261 10.05 -7.95 9.33
CA TYR A 261 9.17 -8.77 8.49
C TYR A 261 8.10 -9.53 9.31
N GLY A 262 7.62 -8.90 10.40
CA GLY A 262 6.65 -9.50 11.31
C GLY A 262 5.31 -9.83 10.65
N TRP A 263 4.88 -9.04 9.67
CA TRP A 263 3.63 -9.29 8.93
C TRP A 263 3.79 -10.33 7.81
N GLU A 264 5.01 -10.46 7.31
CA GLU A 264 5.38 -11.41 6.28
C GLU A 264 5.34 -12.84 6.83
N LEU A 265 5.69 -13.04 8.11
CA LEU A 265 5.46 -14.31 8.82
C LEU A 265 3.98 -14.66 8.96
N PHE A 266 3.10 -13.67 9.08
CA PHE A 266 1.67 -13.91 9.10
C PHE A 266 1.18 -14.30 7.70
N SER A 267 1.54 -13.51 6.68
CA SER A 267 1.16 -13.75 5.29
C SER A 267 1.71 -15.09 4.75
N GLY A 268 2.90 -15.50 5.21
CA GLY A 268 3.56 -16.76 4.85
C GLY A 268 2.75 -18.01 5.24
N ILE A 269 1.87 -17.90 6.23
CA ILE A 269 0.99 -19.00 6.66
C ILE A 269 0.09 -19.45 5.50
N GLY A 270 -0.35 -18.53 4.63
CA GLY A 270 -1.15 -18.89 3.46
C GLY A 270 -0.39 -19.77 2.47
N PHE A 271 0.88 -19.48 2.24
CA PHE A 271 1.76 -20.28 1.38
C PHE A 271 2.03 -21.68 1.98
N LEU A 272 2.11 -21.80 3.31
CA LEU A 272 2.26 -23.09 3.99
C LEU A 272 1.06 -24.03 3.78
N PHE A 273 -0.11 -23.49 3.46
CA PHE A 273 -1.30 -24.25 3.09
C PHE A 273 -1.43 -24.48 1.57
N GLY A 274 -0.37 -24.19 0.80
CA GLY A 274 -0.21 -24.62 -0.59
C GLY A 274 -0.89 -23.74 -1.65
N SER A 275 -1.30 -22.51 -1.34
CA SER A 275 -1.88 -21.61 -2.34
C SER A 275 -1.50 -20.15 -2.11
N GLN A 276 -1.16 -19.46 -3.21
CA GLN A 276 -0.91 -18.02 -3.20
C GLN A 276 -2.19 -17.23 -2.87
N THR A 277 -3.34 -17.70 -3.35
CA THR A 277 -4.67 -17.15 -3.02
C THR A 277 -4.94 -17.13 -1.52
N TYR A 278 -4.46 -18.14 -0.76
CA TYR A 278 -4.65 -18.15 0.68
C TYR A 278 -3.81 -17.09 1.39
N ALA A 279 -2.57 -16.86 0.93
CA ALA A 279 -1.73 -15.77 1.45
C ALA A 279 -2.37 -14.40 1.16
N PHE A 280 -2.93 -14.25 -0.05
CA PHE A 280 -3.67 -13.06 -0.42
C PHE A 280 -4.89 -12.82 0.47
N LEU A 281 -5.76 -13.82 0.60
CA LEU A 281 -6.97 -13.71 1.42
C LEU A 281 -6.64 -13.43 2.89
N LEU A 282 -5.59 -14.04 3.43
CA LEU A 282 -5.16 -13.81 4.81
C LEU A 282 -4.75 -12.34 5.03
N ASN A 283 -3.98 -11.78 4.09
CA ASN A 283 -3.56 -10.37 4.15
C ASN A 283 -4.76 -9.43 3.91
N SER A 284 -5.59 -9.68 2.89
CA SER A 284 -6.77 -8.84 2.57
C SER A 284 -7.85 -8.88 3.66
N PHE A 285 -7.95 -9.97 4.44
CA PHE A 285 -8.86 -10.04 5.57
C PHE A 285 -8.57 -8.97 6.63
N SER A 286 -7.36 -8.37 6.62
CA SER A 286 -7.08 -7.18 7.40
C SER A 286 -8.08 -6.05 7.14
N GLY A 287 -8.64 -5.92 5.93
CA GLY A 287 -9.74 -5.00 5.60
C GLY A 287 -10.99 -5.22 6.45
N VAL A 288 -11.39 -6.47 6.70
CA VAL A 288 -12.51 -6.79 7.61
C VAL A 288 -12.14 -6.49 9.07
N THR A 289 -10.93 -6.85 9.49
CA THR A 289 -10.49 -6.56 10.86
C THR A 289 -10.39 -5.06 11.14
N VAL A 290 -9.90 -4.26 10.18
CA VAL A 290 -9.89 -2.79 10.27
C VAL A 290 -11.32 -2.29 10.48
N VAL A 291 -12.29 -2.77 9.70
CA VAL A 291 -13.70 -2.34 9.84
C VAL A 291 -14.22 -2.61 11.23
N VAL A 292 -14.02 -3.81 11.76
CA VAL A 292 -14.49 -4.20 13.10
C VAL A 292 -13.79 -3.38 14.19
N ILE A 293 -12.46 -3.30 14.14
CA ILE A 293 -11.64 -2.61 15.15
C ILE A 293 -11.88 -1.09 15.12
N ALA A 294 -11.93 -0.49 13.94
CA ALA A 294 -12.26 0.91 13.76
C ALA A 294 -13.70 1.20 14.21
N TYR A 295 -14.67 0.32 13.94
CA TYR A 295 -16.05 0.54 14.39
C TYR A 295 -16.13 0.53 15.92
N VAL A 296 -15.50 -0.45 16.57
CA VAL A 296 -15.45 -0.56 18.03
C VAL A 296 -14.74 0.67 18.63
N ALA A 297 -13.61 1.07 18.06
CA ALA A 297 -12.87 2.25 18.51
C ALA A 297 -13.68 3.54 18.35
N LEU A 298 -14.29 3.78 17.19
CA LEU A 298 -15.13 4.95 16.93
C LEU A 298 -16.36 4.94 17.83
N LYS A 299 -17.00 3.78 18.05
CA LYS A 299 -18.13 3.66 18.98
C LYS A 299 -17.74 4.03 20.40
N TYR A 300 -16.56 3.61 20.86
CA TYR A 300 -16.03 3.99 22.19
C TYR A 300 -15.72 5.49 22.28
N ILE A 301 -15.01 6.05 21.28
CA ILE A 301 -14.55 7.44 21.31
C ILE A 301 -15.72 8.43 21.17
N ILE A 302 -16.67 8.14 20.27
CA ILE A 302 -17.77 9.05 19.92
C ILE A 302 -19.00 8.83 20.83
N GLY A 303 -19.24 7.59 21.29
CA GLY A 303 -20.44 7.19 22.03
C GLY A 303 -21.64 6.87 21.13
N GLU A 304 -22.76 6.47 21.75
CA GLU A 304 -24.04 6.27 21.06
C GLU A 304 -24.84 7.59 21.02
N HIS A 305 -25.02 8.14 19.82
CA HIS A 305 -25.85 9.33 19.59
C HIS A 305 -27.31 8.94 19.44
N LYS A 306 -28.24 9.57 20.17
CA LYS A 306 -29.68 9.24 20.11
C LYS A 306 -30.41 9.77 18.86
N LYS A 307 -29.79 9.81 17.66
CA LYS A 307 -30.40 10.35 16.43
C LYS A 307 -30.01 9.63 15.13
N TYR A 308 -30.70 10.00 14.06
CA TYR A 308 -30.97 9.29 12.81
C TYR A 308 -29.87 8.56 12.02
N PHE A 309 -28.57 8.66 12.34
CA PHE A 309 -27.54 7.90 11.63
C PHE A 309 -26.33 7.55 12.50
N SER A 310 -25.64 6.45 12.19
CA SER A 310 -24.43 6.05 12.91
C SER A 310 -23.19 6.79 12.40
N LEU A 311 -22.70 7.74 13.21
CA LEU A 311 -21.41 8.42 13.00
C LEU A 311 -20.22 7.42 12.90
N PRO A 312 -20.12 6.37 13.76
CA PRO A 312 -19.09 5.35 13.59
C PRO A 312 -19.12 4.67 12.22
N LEU A 313 -20.30 4.24 11.73
CA LEU A 313 -20.40 3.61 10.40
C LEU A 313 -20.02 4.58 9.27
N LEU A 314 -20.36 5.86 9.39
CA LEU A 314 -19.92 6.88 8.43
C LEU A 314 -18.40 6.99 8.39
N GLY A 315 -17.74 6.97 9.55
CA GLY A 315 -16.27 6.96 9.62
C GLY A 315 -15.66 5.76 8.90
N ILE A 316 -16.26 4.58 9.02
CA ILE A 316 -15.81 3.38 8.29
C ILE A 316 -15.98 3.54 6.78
N ILE A 317 -17.11 4.09 6.33
CA ILE A 317 -17.34 4.36 4.91
C ILE A 317 -16.25 5.29 4.36
N VAL A 318 -15.93 6.37 5.08
CA VAL A 318 -14.85 7.30 4.69
C VAL A 318 -13.52 6.57 4.57
N LEU A 319 -13.19 5.68 5.51
CA LEU A 319 -11.93 4.93 5.47
C LEU A 319 -11.83 3.98 4.27
N LEU A 320 -12.91 3.26 3.95
CA LEU A 320 -12.92 2.26 2.88
C LEU A 320 -13.00 2.87 1.48
N MET A 321 -13.62 4.05 1.35
CA MET A 321 -13.83 4.67 0.05
C MET A 321 -12.65 5.54 -0.43
N LEU A 322 -11.60 5.71 0.37
CA LEU A 322 -10.40 6.39 -0.11
C LEU A 322 -9.78 5.55 -1.25
N PRO A 323 -9.38 6.14 -2.37
CA PRO A 323 -8.83 5.34 -3.48
C PRO A 323 -7.56 4.58 -3.09
N MET A 324 -6.69 5.16 -2.24
CA MET A 324 -5.53 4.44 -1.68
C MET A 324 -5.93 3.18 -0.89
N SER A 325 -7.08 3.23 -0.21
CA SER A 325 -7.61 2.12 0.57
C SER A 325 -8.06 0.98 -0.35
N VAL A 326 -8.80 1.33 -1.40
CA VAL A 326 -9.26 0.36 -2.42
C VAL A 326 -8.06 -0.26 -3.12
N PHE A 327 -7.05 0.54 -3.49
CA PHE A 327 -5.83 0.07 -4.13
C PHE A 327 -5.06 -0.94 -3.27
N GLN A 328 -4.83 -0.62 -1.98
CA GLN A 328 -4.08 -1.49 -1.07
C GLN A 328 -4.83 -2.78 -0.70
N LEU A 329 -6.16 -2.74 -0.75
CA LEU A 329 -7.00 -3.88 -0.42
C LEU A 329 -7.26 -4.79 -1.63
N ALA A 330 -7.24 -4.28 -2.86
CA ALA A 330 -7.65 -5.03 -4.06
C ALA A 330 -6.55 -5.23 -5.12
N LYS A 331 -5.61 -4.29 -5.28
CA LYS A 331 -4.63 -4.29 -6.38
C LYS A 331 -3.23 -4.65 -5.91
N ASP A 332 -2.62 -3.82 -5.06
CA ASP A 332 -1.25 -3.99 -4.55
C ASP A 332 -1.31 -4.24 -3.05
N MET A 333 -1.22 -5.51 -2.67
CA MET A 333 -1.45 -5.92 -1.29
C MET A 333 -0.25 -5.59 -0.41
N LYS A 334 -0.40 -4.55 0.40
CA LYS A 334 0.62 -4.12 1.37
C LYS A 334 0.26 -4.51 2.79
N LEU A 335 1.24 -4.48 3.67
CA LEU A 335 1.06 -4.69 5.11
C LEU A 335 0.31 -3.54 5.82
N ASP A 336 0.08 -2.41 5.15
CA ASP A 336 -0.36 -1.16 5.77
C ASP A 336 -1.77 -1.25 6.39
N TYR A 337 -2.67 -2.07 5.86
CA TYR A 337 -3.98 -2.31 6.47
C TYR A 337 -3.91 -3.20 7.72
N GLY A 338 -3.02 -4.21 7.72
CA GLY A 338 -2.65 -4.94 8.91
C GLY A 338 -2.08 -4.01 9.98
N LEU A 339 -1.12 -3.16 9.59
CA LEU A 339 -0.54 -2.13 10.45
C LEU A 339 -1.61 -1.19 11.01
N LEU A 340 -2.55 -0.74 10.18
CA LEU A 340 -3.65 0.15 10.59
C LEU A 340 -4.54 -0.52 11.65
N THR A 341 -4.97 -1.78 11.44
CA THR A 341 -5.76 -2.54 12.42
C THR A 341 -5.11 -2.48 13.80
N PHE A 342 -3.83 -2.86 13.86
CA PHE A 342 -3.11 -2.96 15.13
C PHE A 342 -2.62 -1.62 15.67
N SER A 343 -2.65 -0.54 14.87
CA SER A 343 -2.34 0.83 15.34
C SER A 343 -3.54 1.54 15.94
N ILE A 344 -4.77 1.24 15.45
CA ILE A 344 -6.01 1.80 16.00
C ILE A 344 -6.20 1.39 17.48
N ILE A 345 -5.82 0.15 17.82
CA ILE A 345 -5.94 -0.40 19.18
C ILE A 345 -5.16 0.45 20.19
N PRO A 346 -3.82 0.57 20.15
CA PRO A 346 -3.07 1.35 21.13
C PRO A 346 -3.44 2.84 21.10
N PHE A 347 -3.77 3.43 19.96
CA PHE A 347 -4.30 4.81 19.92
C PHE A 347 -5.60 4.94 20.74
N THR A 348 -6.53 4.01 20.59
CA THR A 348 -7.80 4.02 21.32
C THR A 348 -7.60 3.76 22.81
N LEU A 349 -6.68 2.86 23.17
CA LEU A 349 -6.30 2.61 24.57
C LEU A 349 -5.62 3.84 25.20
N LEU A 350 -4.78 4.58 24.44
CA LEU A 350 -4.24 5.87 24.88
C LEU A 350 -5.34 6.92 25.09
N TYR A 351 -6.32 6.98 24.19
CA TYR A 351 -7.48 7.86 24.36
C TYR A 351 -8.31 7.49 25.60
N SER A 352 -8.54 6.19 25.83
CA SER A 352 -9.23 5.66 27.01
C SER A 352 -8.49 6.00 28.31
N TYR A 353 -7.17 5.76 28.33
CA TYR A 353 -6.27 6.10 29.43
C TYR A 353 -6.40 7.57 29.86
N ILE A 354 -6.57 8.44 28.86
CA ILE A 354 -6.69 9.89 29.03
C ILE A 354 -8.11 10.29 29.45
N SER A 355 -9.13 9.54 29.07
CA SER A 355 -10.53 9.91 29.29
C SER A 355 -11.12 9.37 30.60
N GLU A 356 -10.63 8.23 31.09
CA GLU A 356 -11.26 7.51 32.21
C GLU A 356 -10.57 7.72 33.56
N ALA A 357 -11.33 8.27 34.52
CA ALA A 357 -10.81 8.54 35.86
C ALA A 357 -10.60 7.28 36.72
N HIS A 358 -11.18 6.13 36.40
CA HIS A 358 -11.08 4.90 37.23
C HIS A 358 -9.83 4.07 36.93
N ILE A 359 -9.18 4.28 35.77
CA ILE A 359 -7.85 3.71 35.42
C ILE A 359 -6.76 4.25 36.37
N THR A 360 -7.09 5.14 37.30
CA THR A 360 -6.16 5.85 38.19
C THR A 360 -5.63 5.09 39.40
N ARG A 361 -6.02 3.83 39.63
CA ARG A 361 -5.43 2.99 40.71
C ARG A 361 -4.04 2.50 40.32
N SER A 362 -3.06 2.61 41.22
CA SER A 362 -1.62 2.50 40.87
C SER A 362 -1.25 1.25 40.09
N LYS A 363 -1.57 0.04 40.58
CA LYS A 363 -1.14 -1.21 39.93
C LYS A 363 -1.81 -1.47 38.58
N THR A 364 -3.12 -1.25 38.48
CA THR A 364 -3.90 -1.46 37.24
C THR A 364 -3.42 -0.54 36.12
N ARG A 365 -3.08 0.70 36.47
CA ARG A 365 -2.56 1.70 35.53
C ARG A 365 -1.28 1.25 34.83
N TYR A 366 -0.30 0.78 35.60
CA TYR A 366 0.99 0.39 35.06
C TYR A 366 0.89 -0.81 34.13
N ILE A 367 0.05 -1.79 34.47
CA ILE A 367 -0.23 -2.95 33.61
C ILE A 367 -0.91 -2.50 32.30
N TYR A 368 -1.85 -1.55 32.37
CA TYR A 368 -2.54 -1.02 31.20
C TYR A 368 -1.57 -0.31 30.24
N LEU A 369 -0.66 0.53 30.77
CA LEU A 369 0.38 1.17 29.96
C LEU A 369 1.41 0.18 29.41
N PHE A 370 1.74 -0.86 30.17
CA PHE A 370 2.59 -1.96 29.71
C PHE A 370 1.95 -2.72 28.53
N ILE A 371 0.64 -2.98 28.58
CA ILE A 371 -0.12 -3.56 27.45
C ILE A 371 -0.08 -2.64 26.23
N ILE A 372 -0.28 -1.32 26.41
CA ILE A 372 -0.12 -0.35 25.32
C ILE A 372 1.29 -0.42 24.73
N GLY A 373 2.31 -0.51 25.60
CA GLY A 373 3.71 -0.70 25.20
C GLY A 373 3.91 -1.94 24.33
N ILE A 374 3.39 -3.09 24.76
CA ILE A 374 3.45 -4.35 23.98
C ILE A 374 2.81 -4.17 22.61
N LEU A 375 1.65 -3.53 22.53
CA LEU A 375 0.93 -3.34 21.25
C LEU A 375 1.69 -2.39 20.32
N ILE A 376 2.28 -1.31 20.86
CA ILE A 376 3.11 -0.39 20.08
C ILE A 376 4.41 -1.08 19.62
N GLY A 377 5.02 -1.90 20.47
CA GLY A 377 6.20 -2.67 20.08
C GLY A 377 5.89 -3.72 19.02
N PHE A 378 4.70 -4.32 19.05
CA PHE A 378 4.26 -5.25 18.02
C PHE A 378 4.09 -4.56 16.66
N ILE A 379 3.40 -3.42 16.57
CA ILE A 379 3.28 -2.69 15.30
C ILE A 379 4.64 -2.20 14.78
N PHE A 380 5.62 -2.01 15.68
CA PHE A 380 7.01 -1.74 15.30
C PHE A 380 7.63 -2.91 14.55
N THR A 381 7.36 -4.17 14.92
CA THR A 381 7.81 -5.35 14.14
C THR A 381 7.18 -5.48 12.76
N ILE A 382 6.07 -4.78 12.50
CA ILE A 382 5.45 -4.72 11.17
C ILE A 382 6.13 -3.63 10.34
N LYS A 383 6.32 -2.44 10.92
CA LYS A 383 6.94 -1.30 10.22
C LYS A 383 7.56 -0.32 11.21
N VAL A 384 8.83 0.06 10.97
CA VAL A 384 9.58 1.05 11.78
C VAL A 384 8.83 2.39 11.90
N THR A 385 8.09 2.80 10.86
CA THR A 385 7.35 4.07 10.84
C THR A 385 6.24 4.13 11.90
N SER A 386 5.83 3.01 12.48
CA SER A 386 4.91 3.00 13.62
C SER A 386 5.49 3.66 14.90
N LEU A 387 6.80 3.94 14.94
CA LEU A 387 7.44 4.76 15.97
C LEU A 387 6.75 6.12 16.15
N LEU A 388 6.16 6.66 15.07
CA LEU A 388 5.35 7.88 15.10
C LEU A 388 4.19 7.79 16.11
N VAL A 389 3.57 6.62 16.26
CA VAL A 389 2.50 6.38 17.24
C VAL A 389 3.03 6.47 18.67
N LEU A 390 4.22 5.92 18.94
CA LEU A 390 4.87 5.98 20.24
C LEU A 390 5.18 7.44 20.64
N LEU A 391 5.82 8.18 19.74
CA LEU A 391 6.23 9.57 19.98
C LEU A 391 5.02 10.50 20.15
N ALA A 392 4.03 10.40 19.26
CA ALA A 392 2.80 11.17 19.40
C ALA A 392 2.00 10.78 20.66
N GLY A 393 2.01 9.49 21.04
CA GLY A 393 1.40 8.98 22.27
C GLY A 393 2.00 9.59 23.54
N PHE A 394 3.32 9.75 23.61
CA PHE A 394 3.97 10.47 24.72
C PHE A 394 3.49 11.92 24.81
N GLY A 395 3.44 12.63 23.68
CA GLY A 395 2.89 14.00 23.65
C GLY A 395 1.47 14.08 24.20
N MET A 396 0.62 13.12 23.86
CA MET A 396 -0.76 13.02 24.35
C MET A 396 -0.83 12.78 25.87
N ILE A 397 0.02 11.90 26.41
CA ILE A 397 0.12 11.61 27.86
C ILE A 397 0.57 12.86 28.64
N PHE A 398 1.62 13.54 28.17
CA PHE A 398 2.11 14.78 28.78
C PHE A 398 1.08 15.91 28.71
N TYR A 399 0.41 16.06 27.56
CA TYR A 399 -0.66 17.05 27.38
C TYR A 399 -1.82 16.79 28.34
N LYS A 400 -2.25 15.55 28.55
CA LYS A 400 -3.34 15.28 29.49
C LYS A 400 -3.01 15.72 30.91
N ARG A 401 -1.79 15.44 31.38
CA ARG A 401 -1.41 15.72 32.78
C ARG A 401 -1.14 17.20 33.03
N PHE A 402 -0.43 17.88 32.11
CA PHE A 402 0.05 19.25 32.31
C PHE A 402 -0.40 20.24 31.23
N GLN A 403 -1.36 19.88 30.40
CA GLN A 403 -1.91 20.72 29.32
C GLN A 403 -0.79 21.16 28.35
N LEU A 404 -0.87 22.36 27.78
CA LEU A 404 0.17 22.88 26.88
C LEU A 404 1.57 22.87 27.50
N SER A 405 1.69 23.11 28.81
CA SER A 405 3.03 23.11 29.44
C SER A 405 3.70 21.73 29.38
N GLY A 406 2.93 20.65 29.59
CA GLY A 406 3.45 19.29 29.44
C GLY A 406 3.80 18.96 28.00
N PHE A 407 2.93 19.33 27.07
CA PHE A 407 3.18 19.14 25.65
C PHE A 407 4.51 19.80 25.22
N PHE A 408 4.74 21.07 25.59
CA PHE A 408 5.98 21.76 25.22
C PHE A 408 7.21 21.23 25.94
N VAL A 409 7.10 20.83 27.22
CA VAL A 409 8.20 20.15 27.91
C VAL A 409 8.59 18.87 27.17
N TYR A 410 7.62 18.01 26.86
CA TYR A 410 7.89 16.80 26.08
C TYR A 410 8.47 17.11 24.70
N PHE A 411 7.85 18.04 23.96
CA PHE A 411 8.27 18.39 22.60
C PHE A 411 9.71 18.90 22.56
N LEU A 412 10.10 19.76 23.51
CA LEU A 412 11.47 20.26 23.62
C LEU A 412 12.46 19.17 24.06
N LEU A 413 12.07 18.26 24.96
CA LEU A 413 12.89 17.10 25.31
C LEU A 413 13.10 16.17 24.11
N PHE A 414 12.05 15.93 23.34
CA PHE A 414 12.10 15.18 22.09
C PHE A 414 13.10 15.84 21.11
N LEU A 415 12.97 17.14 20.84
CA LEU A 415 13.90 17.88 19.98
C LEU A 415 15.34 17.83 20.51
N SER A 416 15.52 17.93 21.82
CA SER A 416 16.83 17.85 22.49
C SER A 416 17.50 16.49 22.27
N ILE A 417 16.77 15.40 22.48
CA ILE A 417 17.28 14.02 22.32
C ILE A 417 17.59 13.72 20.86
N PHE A 418 16.68 14.05 19.94
CA PHE A 418 16.87 13.77 18.51
C PHE A 418 18.04 14.57 17.93
N THR A 419 18.22 15.82 18.36
CA THR A 419 19.35 16.66 17.93
C THR A 419 20.66 16.17 18.52
N PHE A 420 20.68 15.79 19.81
CA PHE A 420 21.88 15.24 20.45
C PHE A 420 22.35 13.94 19.79
N GLY A 421 21.43 13.00 19.58
CA GLY A 421 21.71 11.69 18.98
C GLY A 421 21.90 11.70 17.46
N ASN A 422 21.79 12.86 16.81
CA ASN A 422 21.79 13.00 15.35
C ASN A 422 20.75 12.08 14.65
N LEU A 423 19.61 11.83 15.32
CA LEU A 423 18.58 10.91 14.84
C LEU A 423 17.82 11.49 13.63
N TRP A 424 17.89 12.81 13.44
CA TRP A 424 17.39 13.52 12.26
C TRP A 424 17.99 13.01 10.95
N LYS A 425 19.26 12.57 10.97
CA LYS A 425 19.92 12.00 9.79
C LYS A 425 19.22 10.72 9.31
N ILE A 426 18.73 9.90 10.23
CA ILE A 426 17.98 8.67 9.92
C ILE A 426 16.62 9.01 9.30
N MET A 427 16.08 10.19 9.58
CA MET A 427 14.82 10.70 9.06
C MET A 427 14.97 11.54 7.78
N ASN A 428 16.18 11.60 7.19
CA ASN A 428 16.51 12.41 6.01
C ASN A 428 16.19 13.92 6.17
N VAL A 429 16.27 14.43 7.40
CA VAL A 429 16.04 15.84 7.73
C VAL A 429 17.35 16.62 7.60
N ALA A 430 17.34 17.75 6.86
CA ALA A 430 18.51 18.55 6.53
C ALA A 430 19.01 19.40 7.72
N ILE A 431 19.67 18.76 8.67
CA ILE A 431 20.35 19.44 9.79
C ILE A 431 21.84 19.12 9.72
N ASP A 432 22.51 19.71 8.73
CA ASP A 432 23.95 19.57 8.56
C ASP A 432 24.69 20.63 9.37
N VAL A 433 24.84 20.37 10.67
CA VAL A 433 25.58 21.23 11.59
C VAL A 433 26.62 20.41 12.34
N SER A 434 27.73 21.07 12.70
CA SER A 434 28.83 20.43 13.42
C SER A 434 28.37 19.72 14.70
N SER A 435 29.08 18.68 15.13
CA SER A 435 28.76 17.95 16.37
C SER A 435 28.70 18.87 17.60
N GLN A 436 29.54 19.90 17.67
CA GLN A 436 29.51 20.89 18.74
C GLN A 436 28.24 21.75 18.69
N THR A 437 27.84 22.20 17.49
CA THR A 437 26.61 22.96 17.29
C THR A 437 25.37 22.16 17.68
N ARG A 438 25.31 20.86 17.33
CA ARG A 438 24.19 19.99 17.72
C ARG A 438 24.06 19.87 19.25
N ILE A 439 25.17 19.74 19.97
CA ILE A 439 25.18 19.69 21.43
C ILE A 439 24.65 21.00 22.02
N ILE A 440 25.09 22.15 21.50
CA ILE A 440 24.61 23.47 21.95
C ILE A 440 23.10 23.62 21.72
N ILE A 441 22.61 23.29 20.53
CA ILE A 441 21.16 23.36 20.22
C ILE A 441 20.36 22.43 21.14
N SER A 442 20.86 21.20 21.34
CA SER A 442 20.24 20.25 22.26
C SER A 442 20.17 20.79 23.70
N LEU A 443 21.24 21.41 24.19
CA LEU A 443 21.27 22.04 25.51
C LEU A 443 20.29 23.22 25.61
N ILE A 444 20.15 24.04 24.56
CA ILE A 444 19.17 25.12 24.52
C ILE A 444 17.74 24.56 24.68
N PHE A 445 17.39 23.51 23.91
CA PHE A 445 16.08 22.88 24.06
C PHE A 445 15.87 22.29 25.46
N LEU A 446 16.89 21.67 26.04
CA LEU A 446 16.85 21.13 27.39
C LEU A 446 16.63 22.22 28.46
N VAL A 447 17.34 23.35 28.34
CA VAL A 447 17.17 24.51 29.24
C VAL A 447 15.77 25.10 29.09
N LEU A 448 15.26 25.27 27.86
CA LEU A 448 13.91 25.77 27.63
C LEU A 448 12.85 24.83 28.24
N ALA A 449 13.02 23.51 28.08
CA ALA A 449 12.15 22.52 28.72
C ALA A 449 12.20 22.67 30.26
N GLY A 450 13.40 22.85 30.82
CA GLY A 450 13.61 23.09 32.25
C GLY A 450 12.97 24.39 32.75
N VAL A 451 12.99 25.46 31.97
CA VAL A 451 12.34 26.75 32.30
C VAL A 451 10.82 26.60 32.32
N ILE A 452 10.22 25.96 31.31
CA ILE A 452 8.76 25.73 31.26
C ILE A 452 8.34 24.83 32.42
N PHE A 453 9.11 23.77 32.68
CA PHE A 453 8.92 22.90 33.83
C PHE A 453 8.99 23.68 35.15
N GLY A 454 10.03 24.50 35.33
CA GLY A 454 10.23 25.31 36.53
C GLY A 454 9.11 26.32 36.75
N TYR A 455 8.64 26.99 35.70
CA TYR A 455 7.48 27.87 35.77
C TYR A 455 6.21 27.12 36.21
N SER A 456 5.96 25.94 35.62
CA SER A 456 4.83 25.10 36.02
C SER A 456 4.96 24.59 37.47
N TYR A 457 6.17 24.32 37.94
CA TYR A 457 6.46 23.94 39.34
C TYR A 457 6.21 25.08 40.32
N LEU A 458 6.60 26.31 39.98
CA LEU A 458 6.32 27.49 40.80
C LEU A 458 4.82 27.73 40.96
N LYS A 459 4.01 27.40 39.94
CA LYS A 459 2.55 27.51 39.98
C LYS A 459 1.88 26.38 40.76
N ASN A 460 2.47 25.19 40.80
CA ASN A 460 1.93 24.03 41.52
C ASN A 460 3.05 23.16 42.11
N LYS A 461 3.29 23.27 43.42
CA LYS A 461 4.37 22.53 44.11
C LYS A 461 4.23 21.01 44.04
N ASN A 462 3.02 20.47 43.84
CA ASN A 462 2.78 19.03 43.70
C ASN A 462 3.22 18.47 42.33
N ILE A 463 3.57 19.34 41.37
CA ILE A 463 3.86 18.92 40.00
C ILE A 463 5.08 17.99 39.92
N LEU A 464 6.07 18.14 40.81
CA LEU A 464 7.27 17.28 40.80
C LEU A 464 6.90 15.80 41.05
N SER A 465 6.00 15.54 42.00
CA SER A 465 5.46 14.20 42.23
C SER A 465 4.74 13.66 41.00
N ASP A 466 4.01 14.53 40.29
CA ASP A 466 3.29 14.15 39.07
C ASP A 466 4.23 13.84 37.89
N TYR A 467 5.35 14.56 37.76
CA TYR A 467 6.38 14.25 36.75
C TYR A 467 7.14 12.96 37.07
N ILE A 468 7.42 12.67 38.35
CA ILE A 468 7.99 11.37 38.74
C ILE A 468 7.02 10.24 38.36
N LYS A 469 5.72 10.40 38.65
CA LYS A 469 4.69 9.43 38.25
C LYS A 469 4.63 9.24 36.74
N ILE A 470 4.63 10.32 35.96
CA ILE A 470 4.58 10.21 34.48
C ILE A 470 5.82 9.51 33.93
N THR A 471 6.99 9.72 34.56
CA THR A 471 8.24 9.05 34.16
C THR A 471 8.16 7.54 34.42
N ILE A 472 7.62 7.14 35.58
CA ILE A 472 7.38 5.72 35.89
C ILE A 472 6.37 5.11 34.90
N GLU A 473 5.27 5.83 34.61
CA GLU A 473 4.25 5.43 33.64
C GLU A 473 4.84 5.19 32.24
N ILE A 474 5.64 6.12 31.75
CA ILE A 474 6.39 5.99 30.50
C ILE A 474 7.36 4.81 30.57
N GLY A 475 8.02 4.60 31.72
CA GLY A 475 8.88 3.45 31.95
C GLY A 475 8.17 2.11 31.75
N PHE A 476 6.94 1.94 32.25
CA PHE A 476 6.14 0.72 32.01
C PHE A 476 5.73 0.55 30.55
N LEU A 477 5.38 1.64 29.87
CA LEU A 477 5.08 1.61 28.44
C LEU A 477 6.33 1.19 27.63
N ILE A 478 7.48 1.81 27.89
CA ILE A 478 8.77 1.48 27.26
C ILE A 478 9.17 0.03 27.56
N LEU A 479 8.96 -0.44 28.80
CA LEU A 479 9.25 -1.83 29.17
C LEU A 479 8.42 -2.81 28.32
N GLY A 480 7.13 -2.55 28.14
CA GLY A 480 6.28 -3.35 27.26
C GLY A 480 6.74 -3.33 25.81
N PHE A 481 7.13 -2.14 25.32
CA PHE A 481 7.64 -1.94 23.96
C PHE A 481 8.92 -2.73 23.69
N PHE A 482 9.91 -2.68 24.58
CA PHE A 482 11.16 -3.42 24.38
C PHE A 482 11.04 -4.92 24.65
N LEU A 483 10.13 -5.35 25.54
CA LEU A 483 9.92 -6.77 25.82
C LEU A 483 9.49 -7.53 24.56
N ILE A 484 8.50 -7.01 23.84
CA ILE A 484 7.99 -7.66 22.62
C ILE A 484 9.00 -7.65 21.47
N LEU A 485 9.88 -6.64 21.42
CA LEU A 485 10.94 -6.54 20.42
C LEU A 485 12.16 -7.40 20.73
N SER A 486 12.30 -7.89 21.96
CA SER A 486 13.48 -8.65 22.39
C SER A 486 13.81 -9.85 21.50
N PRO A 487 12.86 -10.67 21.00
CA PRO A 487 13.20 -11.80 20.13
C PRO A 487 13.83 -11.35 18.81
N TRP A 488 13.31 -10.28 18.23
CA TRP A 488 13.83 -9.70 16.98
C TRP A 488 15.19 -9.03 17.19
N PHE A 489 15.39 -8.31 18.30
CA PHE A 489 16.70 -7.75 18.65
C PHE A 489 17.75 -8.85 18.85
N ILE A 490 17.41 -9.92 19.57
CA ILE A 490 18.30 -11.07 19.79
C ILE A 490 18.68 -11.69 18.45
N LYS A 491 17.71 -11.92 17.56
CA LYS A 491 17.95 -12.44 16.21
C LYS A 491 18.94 -11.56 15.43
N ASN A 492 18.65 -10.27 15.26
CA ASN A 492 19.49 -9.39 14.45
C ASN A 492 20.92 -9.24 15.01
N ILE A 493 21.06 -9.28 16.34
CA ILE A 493 22.38 -9.30 16.99
C ILE A 493 23.10 -10.63 16.74
N SER A 494 22.39 -11.76 16.77
CA SER A 494 22.98 -13.08 16.52
C SER A 494 23.40 -13.33 15.07
N GLU A 495 22.72 -12.71 14.11
CA GLU A 495 23.01 -12.82 12.67
C GLU A 495 24.08 -11.83 12.19
N ARG A 496 24.67 -11.06 13.12
CA ARG A 496 25.70 -10.08 12.82
C ARG A 496 27.02 -10.74 12.42
N GLU A 497 27.59 -10.27 11.33
CA GLU A 497 28.99 -10.52 11.00
C GLU A 497 29.89 -10.07 12.16
N ALA A 498 30.78 -10.95 12.61
CA ALA A 498 31.53 -10.76 13.85
C ALA A 498 32.35 -9.44 13.89
N ASP A 499 32.76 -8.96 12.71
CA ASP A 499 33.67 -7.84 12.52
C ASP A 499 32.98 -6.45 12.45
N LEU A 500 31.64 -6.38 12.33
CA LEU A 500 30.91 -5.11 12.22
C LEU A 500 30.48 -4.55 13.59
N PRO A 501 30.70 -3.26 13.92
CA PRO A 501 30.26 -2.69 15.20
C PRO A 501 28.73 -2.65 15.31
N VAL A 502 28.21 -2.86 16.52
CA VAL A 502 26.76 -2.77 16.79
C VAL A 502 26.32 -1.30 16.65
N SER A 503 25.58 -1.00 15.59
CA SER A 503 24.97 0.31 15.36
C SER A 503 23.44 0.19 15.39
N ILE A 504 22.76 1.31 15.69
CA ILE A 504 21.29 1.39 15.64
C ILE A 504 20.80 1.06 14.22
N GLY A 505 21.49 1.56 13.18
CA GLY A 505 21.15 1.28 11.79
C GLY A 505 21.23 -0.22 11.47
N TYR A 506 22.27 -0.90 11.93
CA TYR A 506 22.41 -2.34 11.75
C TYR A 506 21.33 -3.13 12.49
N ILE A 507 21.04 -2.79 13.75
CA ILE A 507 19.97 -3.46 14.51
C ILE A 507 18.62 -3.27 13.83
N LEU A 508 18.34 -2.08 13.30
CA LEU A 508 17.08 -1.75 12.61
C LEU A 508 16.98 -2.36 11.21
N GLY A 509 18.09 -2.40 10.48
CA GLY A 509 18.19 -2.90 9.11
C GLY A 509 18.36 -4.41 9.03
N GLY A 510 18.87 -5.08 10.06
CA GLY A 510 19.22 -6.50 10.05
C GLY A 510 20.33 -6.84 9.04
N TYR A 511 20.82 -8.07 9.10
CA TYR A 511 21.60 -8.66 8.01
C TYR A 511 20.64 -9.12 6.90
N SER A 512 21.00 -8.87 5.64
CA SER A 512 20.26 -9.38 4.48
C SER A 512 21.16 -10.27 3.64
N GLN A 513 20.63 -11.42 3.22
CA GLN A 513 21.19 -12.29 2.18
C GLN A 513 20.87 -11.79 0.77
N ASP A 514 20.26 -10.61 0.62
CA ASP A 514 20.06 -10.00 -0.69
C ASP A 514 21.42 -9.80 -1.39
N PHE A 515 21.45 -9.96 -2.71
CA PHE A 515 22.65 -9.71 -3.51
C PHE A 515 23.09 -8.25 -3.35
N LEU A 516 24.32 -8.04 -2.88
CA LEU A 516 24.95 -6.74 -2.80
C LEU A 516 26.16 -6.70 -3.74
N ALA A 517 26.14 -5.77 -4.68
CA ALA A 517 27.27 -5.55 -5.57
C ALA A 517 28.49 -5.05 -4.79
N ASP A 518 29.60 -5.76 -4.90
CA ASP A 518 30.87 -5.36 -4.28
C ASP A 518 31.67 -4.45 -5.22
N TYR A 519 31.41 -3.15 -5.08
CA TYR A 519 32.07 -2.11 -5.87
C TYR A 519 33.56 -1.92 -5.52
N SER A 520 34.08 -2.54 -4.45
CA SER A 520 35.52 -2.51 -4.15
C SER A 520 36.35 -3.27 -5.20
N ASN A 521 35.71 -4.16 -5.96
CA ASN A 521 36.30 -4.83 -7.13
C ASN A 521 36.46 -3.89 -8.34
N LEU A 522 35.78 -2.74 -8.34
CA LEU A 522 35.80 -1.78 -9.43
C LEU A 522 36.68 -0.56 -9.13
N TYR A 523 36.65 -0.08 -7.89
CA TYR A 523 37.23 1.21 -7.49
C TYR A 523 38.10 1.08 -6.23
N THR A 524 39.11 1.94 -6.12
CA THR A 524 39.87 2.08 -4.88
C THR A 524 39.00 2.69 -3.76
N PRO A 525 39.33 2.48 -2.47
CA PRO A 525 38.55 3.04 -1.36
C PRO A 525 38.37 4.57 -1.42
N ASN A 526 39.36 5.30 -1.94
CA ASN A 526 39.30 6.75 -2.07
C ASN A 526 38.35 7.19 -3.20
N GLU A 527 38.38 6.50 -4.34
CA GLU A 527 37.46 6.75 -5.46
C GLU A 527 36.03 6.43 -5.05
N LEU A 528 35.82 5.28 -4.39
CA LEU A 528 34.51 4.88 -3.89
C LEU A 528 33.95 5.91 -2.91
N ALA A 529 34.77 6.40 -1.97
CA ALA A 529 34.36 7.43 -1.04
C ALA A 529 33.97 8.75 -1.73
N GLN A 530 34.67 9.12 -2.83
CA GLN A 530 34.31 10.29 -3.63
C GLN A 530 32.96 10.09 -4.34
N ILE A 531 32.75 8.95 -4.99
CA ILE A 531 31.48 8.62 -5.68
C ILE A 531 30.32 8.64 -4.67
N GLN A 532 30.47 7.96 -3.54
CA GLN A 532 29.45 7.87 -2.49
C GLN A 532 29.13 9.22 -1.83
N SER A 533 30.11 10.12 -1.73
CA SER A 533 29.89 11.46 -1.15
C SER A 533 29.02 12.36 -2.03
N ASN A 534 28.96 12.09 -3.33
CA ASN A 534 28.14 12.86 -4.28
C ASN A 534 26.68 12.36 -4.36
N GLY A 535 26.43 11.09 -3.99
CA GLY A 535 25.12 10.41 -4.12
C GLY A 535 24.23 10.43 -2.87
N ASP A 536 24.58 11.18 -1.82
CA ASP A 536 23.82 11.21 -0.56
C ASP A 536 22.42 11.83 -0.78
N ALA A 537 21.40 10.98 -0.87
CA ALA A 537 19.98 11.30 -0.98
C ALA A 537 19.48 12.16 0.22
N ARG A 538 19.61 13.48 0.12
CA ARG A 538 19.24 14.40 1.19
C ARG A 538 18.46 15.59 0.65
N MET A 539 17.59 16.10 1.53
CA MET A 539 17.09 17.45 1.39
C MET A 539 18.26 18.43 1.45
N ASN A 540 18.36 19.33 0.49
CA ASN A 540 19.35 20.40 0.48
C ASN A 540 18.86 21.61 1.28
N ASN A 541 19.71 22.63 1.41
CA ASN A 541 19.37 23.87 2.12
C ASN A 541 18.27 24.68 1.42
N GLU A 542 18.01 24.44 0.15
CA GLU A 542 16.94 25.07 -0.63
C GLU A 542 15.59 24.39 -0.43
N GLY A 543 15.51 23.30 0.34
CA GLY A 543 14.25 22.59 0.56
C GLY A 543 13.82 21.71 -0.62
N THR A 544 14.76 21.36 -1.50
CA THR A 544 14.57 20.39 -2.58
C THR A 544 15.44 19.14 -2.33
N THR A 545 15.19 18.07 -3.08
CA THR A 545 15.91 16.79 -2.94
C THR A 545 16.50 16.39 -4.29
N ASN A 546 17.74 15.91 -4.26
CA ASN A 546 18.38 15.30 -5.43
C ASN A 546 18.01 13.82 -5.57
N ASN A 547 17.37 13.23 -4.54
CA ASN A 547 16.75 11.92 -4.67
C ASN A 547 15.43 12.06 -5.44
N GLU A 548 15.43 11.55 -6.65
CA GLU A 548 14.31 11.59 -7.59
C GLU A 548 13.06 10.87 -7.06
N ASP A 549 13.23 9.75 -6.34
CA ASP A 549 12.09 9.02 -5.77
C ASP A 549 11.39 9.86 -4.70
N PHE A 550 12.15 10.50 -3.81
CA PHE A 550 11.59 11.41 -2.83
C PHE A 550 10.97 12.66 -3.49
N GLY A 551 11.64 13.22 -4.50
CA GLY A 551 11.15 14.37 -5.25
C GLY A 551 9.82 14.11 -5.95
N ARG A 552 9.61 12.88 -6.47
CA ARG A 552 8.37 12.45 -7.12
C ARG A 552 7.15 12.50 -6.19
N TYR A 553 7.28 12.09 -4.93
CA TYR A 553 6.18 12.14 -3.96
C TYR A 553 6.05 13.53 -3.31
N PHE A 554 7.19 14.13 -2.96
CA PHE A 554 7.24 15.34 -2.15
C PHE A 554 7.04 16.62 -2.96
N GLY A 555 7.50 16.64 -4.20
CA GLY A 555 7.55 17.80 -5.08
C GLY A 555 8.94 18.44 -5.14
N TYR A 556 9.09 19.38 -6.07
CA TYR A 556 10.34 20.12 -6.32
C TYR A 556 10.21 21.63 -6.01
N GLU A 557 9.24 22.03 -5.16
CA GLU A 557 9.10 23.44 -4.76
C GLU A 557 10.18 23.87 -3.75
N GLU A 558 10.74 25.06 -3.93
CA GLU A 558 11.78 25.61 -3.06
C GLU A 558 11.26 26.04 -1.67
N GLY A 559 12.20 26.13 -0.73
CA GLY A 559 12.03 26.57 0.65
C GLY A 559 11.16 25.62 1.47
N ILE A 560 10.17 26.17 2.17
CA ILE A 560 9.25 25.38 3.01
C ILE A 560 7.97 24.95 2.28
N ASN A 561 7.81 25.33 1.01
CA ASN A 561 6.55 25.16 0.30
C ASN A 561 6.10 23.69 0.19
N ASN A 562 7.02 22.78 -0.15
CA ASN A 562 6.73 21.35 -0.25
C ASN A 562 6.10 20.82 1.05
N TYR A 563 6.58 21.23 2.24
CA TYR A 563 6.02 20.81 3.52
C TYR A 563 4.64 21.40 3.79
N LEU A 564 4.44 22.69 3.50
CA LEU A 564 3.19 23.39 3.81
C LEU A 564 2.05 23.03 2.85
N LYS A 565 2.35 22.72 1.58
CA LYS A 565 1.36 22.35 0.57
C LYS A 565 1.02 20.87 0.54
N LEU A 566 1.69 20.00 1.32
CA LEU A 566 1.38 18.57 1.37
C LEU A 566 -0.13 18.24 1.45
N PRO A 567 -0.93 18.88 2.32
CA PRO A 567 -2.36 18.57 2.40
C PRO A 567 -3.10 18.81 1.08
N PHE A 568 -2.70 19.84 0.32
CA PHE A 568 -3.29 20.16 -0.97
C PHE A 568 -2.75 19.26 -2.08
N ASN A 569 -1.43 19.12 -2.18
CA ASN A 569 -0.77 18.35 -3.22
C ASN A 569 -1.20 16.86 -3.20
N LEU A 570 -1.44 16.30 -2.01
CA LEU A 570 -1.93 14.93 -1.86
C LEU A 570 -3.42 14.79 -2.21
N SER A 571 -4.28 15.70 -1.76
CA SER A 571 -5.72 15.64 -2.04
C SER A 571 -6.07 15.81 -3.53
N PHE A 572 -5.19 16.46 -4.30
CA PHE A 572 -5.40 16.72 -5.74
C PHE A 572 -4.33 16.10 -6.64
N GLN A 573 -3.48 15.21 -6.09
CA GLN A 573 -2.46 14.44 -6.82
C GLN A 573 -1.53 15.28 -7.71
N LEU A 574 -1.03 16.40 -7.18
CA LEU A 574 -0.22 17.34 -7.98
C LEU A 574 1.21 16.84 -8.25
N ASN A 575 1.78 16.05 -7.33
CA ASN A 575 3.12 15.50 -7.45
C ASN A 575 3.11 14.09 -8.06
N GLN A 576 2.49 13.14 -7.35
CA GLN A 576 2.36 11.75 -7.78
C GLN A 576 0.90 11.41 -8.06
N LYS A 577 0.65 10.88 -9.25
CA LYS A 577 -0.69 10.48 -9.71
C LYS A 577 -0.90 8.98 -9.51
N GLY A 578 -2.16 8.60 -9.28
CA GLY A 578 -2.59 7.21 -9.20
C GLY A 578 -3.20 6.85 -7.84
N GLU A 579 -4.09 5.86 -7.85
CA GLU A 579 -4.94 5.50 -6.70
C GLU A 579 -4.15 5.28 -5.41
N PHE A 580 -2.93 4.72 -5.49
CA PHE A 580 -2.07 4.39 -4.35
C PHE A 580 -1.66 5.60 -3.48
N THR A 581 -1.73 6.83 -4.00
CA THR A 581 -1.43 8.07 -3.25
C THR A 581 -2.65 8.96 -3.00
N ASP A 582 -3.81 8.63 -3.58
CA ASP A 582 -4.99 9.50 -3.49
C ASP A 582 -5.74 9.31 -2.18
N ILE A 583 -5.82 10.40 -1.40
CA ILE A 583 -6.52 10.48 -0.11
C ILE A 583 -7.89 11.15 -0.22
N SER A 584 -8.34 11.45 -1.44
CA SER A 584 -9.53 12.25 -1.77
C SER A 584 -9.47 13.71 -1.29
N PHE A 585 -10.38 14.54 -1.77
CA PHE A 585 -10.58 15.90 -1.30
C PHE A 585 -11.33 15.98 0.05
N ILE A 586 -11.85 14.87 0.57
CA ILE A 586 -12.76 14.86 1.74
C ILE A 586 -12.09 15.43 2.99
N PHE A 587 -10.86 15.03 3.29
CA PHE A 587 -10.14 15.55 4.46
C PHE A 587 -9.89 17.05 4.33
N PHE A 588 -9.50 17.50 3.13
CA PHE A 588 -9.28 18.90 2.81
C PHE A 588 -10.57 19.73 2.93
N ALA A 589 -11.70 19.21 2.45
CA ALA A 589 -12.99 19.90 2.50
C ALA A 589 -13.60 19.98 3.91
N LEU A 590 -13.40 18.95 4.74
CA LEU A 590 -14.06 18.84 6.05
C LEU A 590 -13.21 19.39 7.20
N LEU A 591 -11.95 18.95 7.35
CA LEU A 591 -11.18 19.17 8.58
C LEU A 591 -11.00 20.65 8.94
N PRO A 592 -10.51 21.54 8.04
CA PRO A 592 -10.25 22.93 8.42
C PRO A 592 -11.52 23.65 8.85
N ILE A 593 -12.64 23.37 8.17
CA ILE A 593 -13.89 24.11 8.35
C ILE A 593 -14.68 23.62 9.56
N LEU A 594 -14.63 22.33 9.89
CA LEU A 594 -15.35 21.76 11.03
C LEU A 594 -14.91 22.35 12.37
N PHE A 595 -13.67 22.86 12.48
CA PHE A 595 -13.21 23.58 13.68
C PHE A 595 -14.00 24.87 13.96
N LEU A 596 -14.64 25.49 12.95
CA LEU A 596 -15.47 26.68 13.13
C LEU A 596 -16.78 26.39 13.88
N PHE A 597 -17.14 25.13 14.03
CA PHE A 597 -18.32 24.70 14.77
C PHE A 597 -18.05 24.50 16.27
N LEU A 598 -16.80 24.64 16.72
CA LEU A 598 -16.46 24.56 18.15
C LEU A 598 -16.97 25.76 18.97
N VAL A 599 -17.00 25.57 20.28
CA VAL A 599 -17.43 26.59 21.24
C VAL A 599 -16.22 27.44 21.67
N PHE A 600 -16.12 28.63 21.09
CA PHE A 600 -15.09 29.64 21.39
C PHE A 600 -15.50 30.52 22.57
N LYS A 601 -14.55 30.89 23.43
CA LYS A 601 -14.74 31.85 24.54
C LYS A 601 -15.33 33.19 24.08
N ARG A 602 -14.95 33.62 22.87
CA ARG A 602 -15.42 34.84 22.22
C ARG A 602 -15.57 34.57 20.73
N ILE A 603 -16.64 35.07 20.13
CA ILE A 603 -16.92 34.88 18.71
C ILE A 603 -15.85 35.49 17.79
N GLN A 604 -15.17 36.56 18.23
CA GLN A 604 -14.06 37.18 17.50
C GLN A 604 -12.92 36.20 17.21
N TYR A 605 -12.62 35.28 18.15
CA TYR A 605 -11.60 34.26 17.94
C TYR A 605 -12.00 33.28 16.83
N MET A 606 -13.27 32.90 16.76
CA MET A 606 -13.76 32.08 15.64
C MET A 606 -13.57 32.79 14.30
N TYR A 607 -13.87 34.11 14.21
CA TYR A 607 -13.69 34.87 12.97
C TYR A 607 -12.21 35.04 12.58
N ILE A 608 -11.32 35.25 13.54
CA ILE A 608 -9.87 35.27 13.30
C ILE A 608 -9.43 33.91 12.74
N PHE A 609 -9.88 32.81 13.35
CA PHE A 609 -9.55 31.47 12.89
C PHE A 609 -10.09 31.19 11.48
N ALA A 610 -11.33 31.62 11.18
CA ALA A 610 -11.90 31.54 9.83
C ALA A 610 -11.08 32.33 8.80
N GLY A 611 -10.58 33.51 9.17
CA GLY A 611 -9.69 34.31 8.32
C GLY A 611 -8.35 33.63 8.05
N ILE A 612 -7.76 32.98 9.06
CA ILE A 612 -6.53 32.18 8.89
C ILE A 612 -6.79 31.02 7.94
N ILE A 613 -7.88 30.28 8.12
CA ILE A 613 -8.26 29.18 7.22
C ILE A 613 -8.44 29.70 5.79
N ALA A 614 -9.17 30.79 5.59
CA ALA A 614 -9.38 31.37 4.27
C ALA A 614 -8.05 31.76 3.59
N LEU A 615 -7.11 32.34 4.35
CA LEU A 615 -5.78 32.66 3.83
C LEU A 615 -4.99 31.41 3.44
N VAL A 616 -5.10 30.33 4.21
CA VAL A 616 -4.51 29.02 3.86
C VAL A 616 -5.11 28.46 2.58
N PHE A 617 -6.43 28.55 2.37
CA PHE A 617 -7.07 28.16 1.11
C PHE A 617 -6.60 29.03 -0.07
N VAL A 618 -6.45 30.34 0.12
CA VAL A 618 -5.91 31.24 -0.92
C VAL A 618 -4.46 30.89 -1.26
N TYR A 619 -3.67 30.50 -0.27
CA TYR A 619 -2.30 30.03 -0.49
C TYR A 619 -2.26 28.76 -1.35
N TYR A 620 -3.16 27.81 -1.11
CA TYR A 620 -3.20 26.55 -1.85
C TYR A 620 -3.74 26.67 -3.28
N ILE A 621 -4.77 27.49 -3.51
CA ILE A 621 -5.42 27.56 -4.82
C ILE A 621 -4.56 28.37 -5.80
N PRO A 622 -4.16 27.80 -6.95
CA PRO A 622 -3.35 28.50 -7.95
C PRO A 622 -3.99 29.83 -8.35
N SER A 623 -3.29 30.92 -8.07
CA SER A 623 -3.73 32.29 -8.29
C SER A 623 -2.52 33.24 -8.28
N SER A 624 -2.69 34.46 -8.76
CA SER A 624 -1.63 35.49 -8.67
C SER A 624 -1.20 35.74 -7.22
N VAL A 625 -2.14 35.66 -6.28
CA VAL A 625 -1.87 35.79 -4.83
C VAL A 625 -1.09 34.58 -4.31
N SER A 626 -1.50 33.36 -4.67
CA SER A 626 -0.79 32.12 -4.30
C SER A 626 0.65 32.13 -4.80
N ALA A 627 0.91 32.64 -6.01
CA ALA A 627 2.26 32.76 -6.56
C ALA A 627 3.15 33.69 -5.70
N VAL A 628 2.62 34.84 -5.26
CA VAL A 628 3.34 35.76 -4.36
C VAL A 628 3.64 35.12 -3.01
N ILE A 629 2.68 34.39 -2.42
CA ILE A 629 2.89 33.69 -1.14
C ILE A 629 3.90 32.56 -1.30
N THR A 630 3.81 31.77 -2.39
CA THR A 630 4.76 30.69 -2.71
C THR A 630 6.18 31.23 -2.84
N GLN A 631 6.36 32.36 -3.54
CA GLN A 631 7.66 33.04 -3.64
C GLN A 631 8.15 33.60 -2.29
N ALA A 632 7.24 34.05 -1.43
CA ALA A 632 7.64 34.49 -0.09
C ALA A 632 8.16 33.31 0.75
N PHE A 633 7.53 32.14 0.62
CA PHE A 633 7.91 30.94 1.34
C PHE A 633 9.13 30.20 0.76
N SER A 634 9.47 30.41 -0.52
CA SER A 634 10.71 29.84 -1.10
C SER A 634 11.97 30.47 -0.49
N ASN A 635 11.89 31.72 -0.03
CA ASN A 635 13.02 32.41 0.62
C ASN A 635 13.41 31.82 1.99
N PHE A 636 12.61 30.93 2.58
CA PHE A 636 12.92 30.28 3.85
C PHE A 636 13.63 28.94 3.63
N GLY A 637 14.95 28.99 3.44
CA GLY A 637 15.79 27.79 3.35
C GLY A 637 15.91 27.00 4.66
N LEU A 638 16.35 25.75 4.54
CA LEU A 638 16.65 24.83 5.64
C LEU A 638 18.08 25.04 6.15
N PRO A 639 18.37 24.81 7.45
CA PRO A 639 17.46 24.31 8.49
C PRO A 639 16.55 25.37 9.13
N GLY A 640 16.74 26.67 8.87
CA GLY A 640 15.98 27.76 9.50
C GLY A 640 14.46 27.65 9.28
N GLY A 641 14.05 27.23 8.08
CA GLY A 641 12.66 27.00 7.70
C GLY A 641 11.94 25.95 8.56
N TYR A 642 12.66 25.01 9.20
CA TYR A 642 12.03 24.03 10.11
C TYR A 642 11.29 24.68 11.28
N ILE A 643 11.70 25.87 11.72
CA ILE A 643 10.97 26.61 12.77
C ILE A 643 9.55 26.97 12.29
N LEU A 644 9.41 27.44 11.04
CA LEU A 644 8.12 27.78 10.45
C LEU A 644 7.25 26.54 10.22
N ILE A 645 7.87 25.43 9.79
CA ILE A 645 7.19 24.13 9.63
C ILE A 645 6.64 23.64 10.97
N VAL A 646 7.47 23.66 12.02
CA VAL A 646 7.04 23.30 13.39
C VAL A 646 5.88 24.18 13.84
N LEU A 647 5.98 25.51 13.64
CA LEU A 647 4.91 26.43 13.99
C LEU A 647 3.63 26.11 13.23
N PHE A 648 3.69 25.77 11.94
CA PHE A 648 2.51 25.42 11.15
C PHE A 648 1.72 24.24 11.75
N TYR A 649 2.40 23.17 12.17
CA TYR A 649 1.75 21.98 12.73
C TYR A 649 1.36 22.09 14.22
N VAL A 650 2.02 22.96 14.99
CA VAL A 650 1.76 23.15 16.43
C VAL A 650 0.79 24.31 16.69
N PHE A 651 0.75 25.33 15.82
CA PHE A 651 -0.08 26.53 16.00
C PHE A 651 -1.58 26.23 16.17
N PRO A 652 -2.22 25.33 15.40
CA PRO A 652 -3.64 25.02 15.60
C PRO A 652 -3.97 24.57 17.03
N LEU A 653 -3.14 23.71 17.63
CA LEU A 653 -3.28 23.27 19.02
C LEU A 653 -3.17 24.44 19.99
N MET A 654 -2.15 25.30 19.82
CA MET A 654 -1.95 26.48 20.68
C MET A 654 -3.13 27.44 20.60
N TYR A 655 -3.53 27.80 19.39
CA TYR A 655 -4.60 28.76 19.14
C TYR A 655 -5.91 28.28 19.75
N LEU A 656 -6.31 27.04 19.47
CA LEU A 656 -7.55 26.46 19.98
C LEU A 656 -7.50 26.28 21.50
N TYR A 657 -6.36 25.92 22.08
CA TYR A 657 -6.23 25.80 23.54
C TYR A 657 -6.57 27.10 24.29
N TYR A 658 -6.13 28.25 23.78
CA TYR A 658 -6.35 29.55 24.41
C TYR A 658 -7.72 30.14 24.10
N THR A 659 -8.29 29.83 22.94
CA THR A 659 -9.51 30.47 22.44
C THR A 659 -10.80 29.69 22.70
N LEU A 660 -10.73 28.36 22.87
CA LEU A 660 -11.89 27.52 23.16
C LEU A 660 -12.31 27.56 24.63
N GLU A 661 -13.61 27.37 24.87
CA GLU A 661 -14.12 27.18 26.23
C GLU A 661 -13.57 25.90 26.86
N LYS A 662 -13.31 25.94 28.17
CA LYS A 662 -12.79 24.80 28.92
C LYS A 662 -13.95 23.89 29.35
N ASN A 663 -14.25 22.90 28.53
CA ASN A 663 -15.22 21.84 28.82
C ASN A 663 -14.63 20.47 28.41
N ASN A 664 -15.26 19.38 28.83
CA ASN A 664 -14.75 18.03 28.58
C ASN A 664 -14.67 17.71 27.07
N HIS A 665 -15.65 18.14 26.28
CA HIS A 665 -15.72 17.86 24.84
C HIS A 665 -14.56 18.54 24.08
N ASN A 666 -14.33 19.83 24.29
CA ASN A 666 -13.21 20.57 23.73
C ASN A 666 -11.86 20.02 24.21
N ASN A 667 -11.76 19.57 25.47
CA ASN A 667 -10.54 18.96 25.99
C ASN A 667 -10.20 17.62 25.31
N ASN A 668 -11.20 16.81 24.95
CA ASN A 668 -10.99 15.58 24.19
C ASN A 668 -10.44 15.89 22.79
N ILE A 669 -11.01 16.89 22.12
CA ILE A 669 -10.53 17.36 20.80
C ILE A 669 -9.09 17.87 20.89
N LEU A 670 -8.77 18.69 21.90
CA LEU A 670 -7.40 19.18 22.09
C LEU A 670 -6.41 18.04 22.42
N SER A 671 -6.87 16.98 23.08
CA SER A 671 -6.04 15.80 23.35
C SER A 671 -5.72 15.04 22.06
N VAL A 672 -6.71 14.81 21.19
CA VAL A 672 -6.49 14.21 19.85
C VAL A 672 -5.61 15.12 18.98
N LEU A 673 -5.82 16.44 19.03
CA LEU A 673 -4.96 17.40 18.34
C LEU A 673 -3.51 17.37 18.84
N SER A 674 -3.27 17.16 20.13
CA SER A 674 -1.90 17.05 20.66
C SER A 674 -1.16 15.85 20.09
N PHE A 675 -1.85 14.73 19.87
CA PHE A 675 -1.30 13.58 19.15
C PHE A 675 -1.02 13.94 17.69
N LEU A 676 -1.99 14.51 16.98
CA LEU A 676 -1.85 14.89 15.56
C LEU A 676 -0.74 15.91 15.30
N SER A 677 -0.55 16.90 16.18
CA SER A 677 0.50 17.92 16.00
C SER A 677 1.89 17.32 15.94
N ILE A 678 2.18 16.29 16.74
CA ILE A 678 3.47 15.58 16.69
C ILE A 678 3.48 14.60 15.53
N TYR A 679 2.42 13.80 15.37
CA TYR A 679 2.36 12.76 14.34
C TYR A 679 2.52 13.34 12.92
N LEU A 680 1.76 14.40 12.60
CA LEU A 680 1.80 15.05 11.29
C LEU A 680 3.11 15.81 11.06
N LEU A 681 3.67 16.45 12.09
CA LEU A 681 4.97 17.11 11.96
C LEU A 681 6.05 16.08 11.57
N LEU A 682 6.12 14.97 12.31
CA LEU A 682 7.10 13.93 12.05
C LEU A 682 6.89 13.29 10.68
N TRP A 683 5.65 12.94 10.33
CA TRP A 683 5.33 12.44 8.99
C TRP A 683 5.73 13.44 7.90
N ALA A 684 5.40 14.73 8.06
CA ALA A 684 5.70 15.75 7.05
C ALA A 684 7.22 15.91 6.84
N VAL A 685 8.03 15.86 7.90
CA VAL A 685 9.48 16.05 7.79
C VAL A 685 10.24 14.79 7.37
N SER A 686 9.69 13.58 7.57
CA SER A 686 10.42 12.33 7.33
C SER A 686 9.82 11.39 6.28
N ALA A 687 8.59 11.61 5.83
CA ALA A 687 7.90 10.69 4.94
C ALA A 687 7.81 11.17 3.48
N PHE A 688 8.28 12.38 3.15
CA PHE A 688 8.31 12.88 1.77
C PHE A 688 6.94 12.83 1.04
N GLY A 689 5.84 13.01 1.78
CA GLY A 689 4.49 12.91 1.22
C GLY A 689 3.99 11.48 0.96
N ILE A 690 4.78 10.45 1.26
CA ILE A 690 4.37 9.04 1.11
C ILE A 690 3.23 8.74 2.11
N VAL A 691 2.04 8.50 1.56
CA VAL A 691 0.78 8.45 2.32
C VAL A 691 0.70 7.27 3.30
N TRP A 692 1.29 6.13 2.96
CA TRP A 692 1.21 4.92 3.77
C TRP A 692 2.22 4.89 4.94
N TYR A 693 3.26 5.74 4.92
CA TYR A 693 4.11 5.93 6.11
C TYR A 693 3.36 6.60 7.27
N GLY A 694 2.28 7.33 6.94
CA GLY A 694 1.42 8.03 7.88
C GLY A 694 0.08 7.35 8.15
N ILE A 695 -0.16 6.08 7.78
CA ILE A 695 -1.50 5.47 7.66
C ILE A 695 -2.47 5.71 8.83
N VAL A 696 -1.96 5.79 10.08
CA VAL A 696 -2.78 6.04 11.29
C VAL A 696 -3.45 7.42 11.26
N MET A 697 -2.87 8.42 10.60
CA MET A 697 -3.41 9.78 10.56
C MET A 697 -4.81 9.83 9.95
N TYR A 698 -5.13 8.97 8.98
CA TYR A 698 -6.46 8.94 8.36
C TYR A 698 -7.54 8.49 9.34
N PHE A 699 -7.26 7.48 10.15
CA PHE A 699 -8.17 7.09 11.23
C PHE A 699 -8.33 8.22 12.26
N VAL A 700 -7.23 8.88 12.65
CA VAL A 700 -7.28 9.97 13.62
C VAL A 700 -7.98 11.22 13.05
N PHE A 701 -7.87 11.47 11.74
CA PHE A 701 -8.66 12.49 11.03
C PHE A 701 -10.15 12.17 11.05
N ILE A 702 -10.53 10.92 10.82
CA ILE A 702 -11.93 10.48 10.95
C ILE A 702 -12.41 10.67 12.39
N VAL A 703 -11.63 10.24 13.39
CA VAL A 703 -11.94 10.48 14.82
C VAL A 703 -12.17 11.97 15.08
N LEU A 704 -11.28 12.84 14.57
CA LEU A 704 -11.37 14.28 14.75
C LEU A 704 -12.61 14.88 14.08
N ILE A 705 -12.92 14.50 12.83
CA ILE A 705 -14.14 14.91 12.11
C ILE A 705 -15.38 14.52 12.92
N LEU A 706 -15.47 13.27 13.35
CA LEU A 706 -16.64 12.78 14.08
C LEU A 706 -16.76 13.42 15.47
N LEU A 707 -15.65 13.68 16.16
CA LEU A 707 -15.65 14.41 17.45
C LEU A 707 -16.09 15.86 17.29
N LEU A 708 -15.68 16.54 16.20
CA LEU A 708 -16.10 17.90 15.90
C LEU A 708 -17.61 17.98 15.65
N VAL A 709 -18.15 17.05 14.85
CA VAL A 709 -19.59 16.94 14.58
C VAL A 709 -20.36 16.65 15.87
N ASN A 710 -19.93 15.64 16.63
CA ASN A 710 -20.50 15.23 17.91
C ASN A 710 -20.56 16.40 18.92
N THR A 711 -19.42 17.08 19.12
CA THR A 711 -19.30 18.18 20.09
C THR A 711 -20.24 19.33 19.75
N PHE A 712 -20.34 19.67 18.46
CA PHE A 712 -21.26 20.71 18.00
C PHE A 712 -22.72 20.34 18.28
N GLU A 713 -23.12 19.12 17.97
CA GLU A 713 -24.51 18.68 18.17
C GLU A 713 -24.92 18.64 19.63
N HIS A 714 -24.05 18.16 20.52
CA HIS A 714 -24.30 18.25 21.97
C HIS A 714 -24.41 19.70 22.46
N SER A 715 -23.60 20.62 21.91
CA SER A 715 -23.69 22.03 22.28
C SER A 715 -25.04 22.64 21.88
N LEU A 716 -25.58 22.30 20.71
CA LEU A 716 -26.90 22.76 20.26
C LEU A 716 -28.04 22.22 21.14
N GLU A 717 -27.97 20.96 21.55
CA GLU A 717 -28.98 20.34 22.41
C GLU A 717 -29.06 21.01 23.79
N SER A 718 -27.93 21.49 24.31
CA SER A 718 -27.87 22.16 25.60
C SER A 718 -28.46 23.59 25.60
N GLN A 719 -28.61 24.25 24.45
CA GLN A 719 -28.81 25.71 24.38
C GLN A 719 -30.25 26.23 24.14
N ASN A 720 -31.27 25.42 23.77
CA ASN A 720 -32.69 25.85 23.80
C ASN A 720 -33.67 24.77 23.29
N GLN A 721 -34.89 24.69 23.85
CA GLN A 721 -35.92 23.74 23.39
C GLN A 721 -36.36 23.94 21.92
N GLY A 722 -36.39 25.19 21.42
CA GLY A 722 -36.76 25.48 20.02
C GLY A 722 -35.67 25.16 18.98
N ILE A 723 -34.39 25.09 19.39
CA ILE A 723 -33.23 24.82 18.50
C ILE A 723 -32.96 23.31 18.41
N LYS A 724 -33.55 22.50 19.29
CA LYS A 724 -33.49 21.03 19.27
C LYS A 724 -33.99 20.40 17.96
N LYS A 725 -34.76 21.14 17.14
CA LYS A 725 -35.16 20.73 15.79
C LYS A 725 -33.99 20.70 14.79
N TYR A 726 -32.92 21.46 15.04
CA TYR A 726 -31.77 21.60 14.13
C TYR A 726 -30.53 20.79 14.55
N SER A 727 -30.51 20.18 15.74
CA SER A 727 -29.48 19.19 16.10
C SER A 727 -29.54 17.99 15.14
N GLY A 728 -28.40 17.60 14.56
CA GLY A 728 -28.31 16.66 13.44
C GLY A 728 -27.99 17.32 12.09
N SER A 729 -28.20 18.63 11.96
CA SER A 729 -27.98 19.36 10.68
C SER A 729 -26.56 19.27 10.16
N LEU A 730 -25.55 19.35 11.04
CA LEU A 730 -24.15 19.24 10.64
C LEU A 730 -23.82 17.82 10.19
N SER A 731 -24.29 16.81 10.91
CA SER A 731 -24.18 15.41 10.50
C SER A 731 -24.74 15.16 9.11
N TYR A 732 -25.94 15.68 8.79
CA TYR A 732 -26.54 15.52 7.46
C TYR A 732 -25.74 16.20 6.35
N ILE A 733 -25.19 17.39 6.61
CA ILE A 733 -24.36 18.11 5.63
C ILE A 733 -23.07 17.34 5.36
N VAL A 734 -22.39 16.86 6.42
CA VAL A 734 -21.18 16.05 6.29
C VAL A 734 -21.48 14.74 5.55
N ALA A 735 -22.56 14.05 5.92
CA ALA A 735 -23.02 12.84 5.21
C ALA A 735 -23.38 13.13 3.75
N GLY A 736 -23.97 14.29 3.45
CA GLY A 736 -24.29 14.72 2.09
C GLY A 736 -23.03 14.95 1.24
N ILE A 737 -22.01 15.62 1.78
CA ILE A 737 -20.72 15.80 1.11
C ILE A 737 -20.07 14.45 0.80
N ILE A 738 -20.07 13.53 1.78
CA ILE A 738 -19.56 12.17 1.62
C ILE A 738 -20.37 11.40 0.56
N ALA A 739 -21.70 11.50 0.59
CA ALA A 739 -22.58 10.84 -0.37
C ALA A 739 -22.36 11.33 -1.81
N VAL A 740 -22.10 12.63 -2.01
CA VAL A 740 -21.75 13.19 -3.33
C VAL A 740 -20.48 12.54 -3.86
N TYR A 741 -19.42 12.43 -3.05
CA TYR A 741 -18.19 11.74 -3.47
C TYR A 741 -18.44 10.25 -3.74
N LEU A 742 -19.15 9.57 -2.83
CA LEU A 742 -19.46 8.15 -2.90
C LEU A 742 -20.17 7.79 -4.22
N LEU A 743 -21.22 8.56 -4.58
CA LEU A 743 -22.02 8.32 -5.78
C LEU A 743 -21.34 8.78 -7.07
N SER A 744 -20.45 9.79 -6.98
CA SER A 744 -19.80 10.35 -8.17
C SER A 744 -18.51 9.63 -8.55
N SER A 745 -17.81 9.02 -7.58
CA SER A 745 -16.52 8.37 -7.81
C SER A 745 -16.42 6.99 -7.14
N ALA A 746 -16.53 6.89 -5.82
CA ALA A 746 -16.10 5.66 -5.14
C ALA A 746 -16.91 4.40 -5.54
N ILE A 747 -18.24 4.50 -5.72
CA ILE A 747 -19.05 3.37 -6.22
C ILE A 747 -18.78 3.09 -7.70
N PRO A 748 -18.85 4.08 -8.63
CA PRO A 748 -18.44 3.88 -10.03
C PRO A 748 -17.07 3.20 -10.16
N HIS A 749 -16.07 3.69 -9.42
CA HIS A 749 -14.72 3.12 -9.38
C HIS A 749 -14.72 1.68 -8.86
N GLY A 750 -15.52 1.38 -7.83
CA GLY A 750 -15.73 0.01 -7.35
C GLY A 750 -16.29 -0.94 -8.43
N ILE A 751 -17.22 -0.47 -9.27
CA ILE A 751 -17.75 -1.23 -10.40
C ILE A 751 -16.68 -1.42 -11.49
N THR A 752 -15.87 -0.39 -11.78
CA THR A 752 -14.71 -0.50 -12.68
C THR A 752 -13.73 -1.56 -12.18
N ASN A 753 -13.43 -1.57 -10.88
CA ASN A 753 -12.56 -2.57 -10.26
C ASN A 753 -13.18 -3.97 -10.27
N LEU A 754 -14.50 -4.10 -10.12
CA LEU A 754 -15.18 -5.39 -10.27
C LEU A 754 -15.04 -5.91 -11.71
N LYS A 755 -15.28 -5.06 -12.71
CA LYS A 755 -15.17 -5.41 -14.14
C LYS A 755 -13.74 -5.83 -14.52
N THR A 756 -12.73 -5.20 -13.92
CA THR A 756 -11.31 -5.45 -14.22
C THR A 756 -10.65 -6.50 -13.32
N ALA A 757 -11.41 -7.15 -12.43
CA ALA A 757 -10.88 -8.15 -11.50
C ALA A 757 -10.26 -9.39 -12.15
N GLY A 758 -10.45 -9.60 -13.47
CA GLY A 758 -9.76 -10.61 -14.30
C GLY A 758 -9.97 -12.06 -13.87
N TYR A 759 -9.25 -13.01 -14.48
CA TYR A 759 -9.10 -14.40 -13.99
C TYR A 759 -10.39 -15.22 -13.79
N SER A 760 -11.34 -15.12 -14.72
CA SER A 760 -12.64 -15.79 -14.63
C SER A 760 -12.51 -17.31 -14.47
N ASP A 761 -11.63 -17.95 -15.26
CA ASP A 761 -11.47 -19.41 -15.27
C ASP A 761 -10.81 -19.93 -14.00
N TYR A 762 -9.81 -19.21 -13.48
CA TYR A 762 -9.24 -19.48 -12.16
C TYR A 762 -10.29 -19.37 -11.03
N LYS A 763 -11.14 -18.33 -11.06
CA LYS A 763 -12.19 -18.12 -10.05
C LYS A 763 -13.17 -19.30 -9.96
N ILE A 764 -13.52 -19.90 -11.11
CA ILE A 764 -14.37 -21.10 -11.14
C ILE A 764 -13.59 -22.41 -10.97
N GLY A 765 -12.27 -22.39 -11.09
CA GLY A 765 -11.38 -23.53 -10.84
C GLY A 765 -11.12 -24.40 -12.08
N LEU A 766 -11.27 -23.81 -13.27
CA LEU A 766 -10.89 -24.45 -14.54
C LEU A 766 -9.42 -24.24 -14.88
N GLN A 767 -8.72 -23.35 -14.19
CA GLN A 767 -7.33 -22.99 -14.45
C GLN A 767 -6.50 -23.07 -13.16
N THR A 768 -5.26 -23.56 -13.27
CA THR A 768 -4.28 -23.61 -12.17
C THR A 768 -3.60 -22.26 -11.96
N GLU A 769 -2.87 -22.09 -10.85
CA GLU A 769 -2.10 -20.87 -10.58
C GLU A 769 -0.97 -20.69 -11.60
N GLU A 770 -0.28 -21.79 -11.96
CA GLU A 770 0.83 -21.79 -12.91
C GLU A 770 0.38 -21.50 -14.35
N ALA A 771 -0.70 -22.15 -14.80
CA ALA A 771 -1.25 -21.92 -16.14
C ALA A 771 -1.70 -20.46 -16.30
N ALA A 772 -2.30 -19.88 -15.26
CA ALA A 772 -2.74 -18.49 -15.29
C ALA A 772 -1.59 -17.50 -15.50
N VAL A 773 -0.38 -17.77 -14.98
CA VAL A 773 0.78 -16.88 -15.20
C VAL A 773 1.10 -16.77 -16.69
N PHE A 774 1.23 -17.90 -17.38
CA PHE A 774 1.66 -17.93 -18.78
C PHE A 774 0.53 -17.68 -19.78
N GLU A 775 -0.73 -17.85 -19.39
CA GLU A 775 -1.84 -17.46 -20.25
C GLU A 775 -2.05 -15.94 -20.28
N PHE A 776 -1.95 -15.29 -19.11
CA PHE A 776 -2.06 -13.83 -19.01
C PHE A 776 -0.75 -13.12 -19.41
N HIS A 777 0.39 -13.79 -19.25
CA HIS A 777 1.71 -13.29 -19.63
C HIS A 777 2.53 -14.33 -20.41
N PRO A 778 2.17 -14.62 -21.68
CA PRO A 778 2.93 -15.55 -22.52
C PRO A 778 4.39 -15.12 -22.72
N ASP A 779 4.65 -13.81 -22.65
CA ASP A 779 5.98 -13.21 -22.72
C ASP A 779 6.90 -13.62 -21.57
N TYR A 780 6.36 -14.09 -20.44
CA TYR A 780 7.17 -14.51 -19.30
C TYR A 780 7.83 -15.87 -19.53
N PHE A 781 7.26 -16.69 -20.42
CA PHE A 781 7.68 -18.07 -20.61
C PHE A 781 9.16 -18.17 -21.01
N ASN A 782 9.54 -17.50 -22.10
CA ASN A 782 10.92 -17.55 -22.59
C ASN A 782 11.90 -16.83 -21.62
N ILE A 783 11.47 -15.74 -20.98
CA ILE A 783 12.30 -15.02 -19.99
C ILE A 783 12.59 -15.91 -18.78
N LEU A 784 11.57 -16.52 -18.17
CA LEU A 784 11.71 -17.34 -16.98
C LEU A 784 12.42 -18.67 -17.28
N TYR A 785 12.21 -19.26 -18.46
CA TYR A 785 12.98 -20.41 -18.93
C TYR A 785 14.49 -20.12 -18.87
N ASN A 786 14.92 -18.96 -19.39
CA ASN A 786 16.34 -18.58 -19.38
C ASN A 786 16.86 -18.20 -17.98
N LEU A 787 16.03 -17.55 -17.16
CA LEU A 787 16.43 -17.06 -15.84
C LEU A 787 16.38 -18.14 -14.74
N ASN A 788 15.50 -19.12 -14.84
CA ASN A 788 15.31 -20.14 -13.80
C ASN A 788 16.01 -21.46 -14.09
N LEU A 789 16.16 -21.86 -15.35
CA LEU A 789 16.86 -23.10 -15.72
C LEU A 789 18.32 -22.83 -16.11
N GLY A 790 19.24 -23.66 -15.61
CA GLY A 790 20.65 -23.58 -15.97
C GLY A 790 20.87 -23.92 -17.45
N LYS A 791 21.92 -23.36 -18.08
CA LYS A 791 22.18 -23.54 -19.53
C LYS A 791 22.27 -25.00 -19.99
N GLY A 792 22.82 -25.89 -19.17
CA GLY A 792 22.89 -27.32 -19.49
C GLY A 792 21.50 -27.97 -19.53
N GLU A 793 20.64 -27.60 -18.59
CA GLU A 793 19.30 -28.15 -18.39
C GLU A 793 18.28 -27.62 -19.38
N GLN A 794 18.47 -26.39 -19.86
CA GLN A 794 17.63 -25.76 -20.87
C GLN A 794 17.46 -26.66 -22.11
N ASN A 795 18.57 -27.11 -22.69
CA ASN A 795 18.54 -27.97 -23.88
C ASN A 795 17.88 -29.33 -23.59
N ASP A 796 18.21 -29.95 -22.46
CA ASP A 796 17.66 -31.25 -22.08
C ASP A 796 16.15 -31.16 -21.83
N PHE A 797 15.69 -30.10 -21.18
CA PHE A 797 14.27 -29.80 -20.99
C PHE A 797 13.55 -29.60 -22.32
N PHE A 798 14.08 -28.77 -23.23
CA PHE A 798 13.50 -28.55 -24.55
C PHE A 798 13.35 -29.86 -25.34
N VAL A 799 14.42 -30.66 -25.42
CA VAL A 799 14.41 -31.94 -26.14
C VAL A 799 13.42 -32.91 -25.49
N SER A 800 13.38 -32.99 -24.16
CA SER A 800 12.44 -33.84 -23.43
C SER A 800 10.98 -33.45 -23.68
N SER A 801 10.63 -32.16 -23.58
CA SER A 801 9.28 -31.67 -23.84
C SER A 801 8.85 -31.89 -25.29
N ARG A 802 9.74 -31.67 -26.26
CA ARG A 802 9.46 -31.93 -27.68
C ARG A 802 9.22 -33.42 -27.94
N ASN A 803 10.03 -34.29 -27.35
CA ASN A 803 9.86 -35.75 -27.52
C ASN A 803 8.55 -36.24 -26.89
N LYS A 804 8.17 -35.73 -25.72
CA LYS A 804 6.86 -36.02 -25.11
C LYS A 804 5.70 -35.58 -26.01
N LEU A 805 5.80 -34.39 -26.62
CA LEU A 805 4.79 -33.94 -27.57
C LEU A 805 4.70 -34.86 -28.80
N LEU A 806 5.84 -35.32 -29.31
CA LEU A 806 5.86 -36.29 -30.40
C LEU A 806 5.19 -37.60 -29.98
N GLU A 807 5.49 -38.13 -28.79
CA GLU A 807 4.83 -39.33 -28.25
C GLU A 807 3.31 -39.17 -28.14
N ILE A 808 2.81 -37.99 -27.76
CA ILE A 808 1.37 -37.70 -27.68
C ILE A 808 0.72 -37.68 -29.07
N ILE A 809 1.41 -37.15 -30.09
CA ILE A 809 0.82 -36.93 -31.44
C ILE A 809 1.01 -38.15 -32.37
N ASP A 810 2.01 -39.01 -32.14
CA ASP A 810 2.36 -40.16 -33.00
C ASP A 810 1.29 -41.28 -33.02
N ASP A 811 0.32 -41.25 -32.10
CA ASP A 811 -0.76 -42.23 -32.00
C ASP A 811 -1.93 -42.04 -33.01
N ASP A 812 -1.94 -40.95 -33.82
CA ASP A 812 -2.98 -40.69 -34.83
C ASP A 812 -2.42 -40.66 -36.28
N PRO A 813 -2.79 -41.62 -37.15
CA PRO A 813 -2.32 -41.71 -38.54
C PRO A 813 -2.73 -40.55 -39.46
N ASN A 814 -3.57 -39.60 -39.00
CA ASN A 814 -3.94 -38.40 -39.77
C ASN A 814 -3.02 -37.18 -39.57
N ASN A 815 -2.02 -37.24 -38.68
CA ASN A 815 -1.23 -36.08 -38.22
C ASN A 815 0.19 -35.95 -38.81
N ILE A 816 0.52 -36.61 -39.92
CA ILE A 816 1.89 -36.66 -40.49
C ILE A 816 2.51 -35.26 -40.67
N ASP A 817 1.76 -34.27 -41.18
CA ASP A 817 2.25 -32.90 -41.38
C ASP A 817 2.55 -32.16 -40.04
N VAL A 818 1.79 -32.47 -38.99
CA VAL A 818 2.01 -31.89 -37.64
C VAL A 818 3.24 -32.52 -36.99
N VAL A 819 3.45 -33.83 -37.17
CA VAL A 819 4.63 -34.54 -36.67
C VAL A 819 5.91 -34.00 -37.30
N GLU A 820 5.93 -33.78 -38.62
CA GLU A 820 7.07 -33.16 -39.31
C GLU A 820 7.32 -31.73 -38.82
N MET A 821 6.27 -30.92 -38.69
CA MET A 821 6.37 -29.56 -38.14
C MET A 821 6.98 -29.55 -36.73
N VAL A 822 6.55 -30.45 -35.82
CA VAL A 822 7.09 -30.52 -34.45
C VAL A 822 8.55 -30.96 -34.44
N ARG A 823 8.96 -31.86 -35.33
CA ARG A 823 10.38 -32.26 -35.47
C ARG A 823 11.28 -31.10 -35.90
N ASP A 824 10.76 -30.20 -36.71
CA ASP A 824 11.50 -29.03 -37.22
C ASP A 824 11.60 -27.87 -36.23
N ILE A 825 10.90 -27.93 -35.08
CA ILE A 825 11.03 -26.94 -34.01
C ILE A 825 12.42 -27.02 -33.40
N LYS A 826 13.10 -25.86 -33.32
CA LYS A 826 14.48 -25.72 -32.84
C LYS A 826 14.61 -24.98 -31.51
N ASP A 827 13.54 -24.34 -31.04
CA ASP A 827 13.56 -23.53 -29.83
C ASP A 827 12.28 -23.72 -28.99
N ILE A 828 12.40 -23.39 -27.70
CA ILE A 828 11.33 -23.59 -26.73
C ILE A 828 10.14 -22.63 -26.93
N GLU A 829 10.38 -21.42 -27.45
CA GLU A 829 9.32 -20.42 -27.66
C GLU A 829 8.36 -20.90 -28.74
N ARG A 830 8.90 -21.43 -29.85
CA ARG A 830 8.11 -22.01 -30.92
C ARG A 830 7.38 -23.29 -30.47
N LEU A 831 8.02 -24.14 -29.67
CA LEU A 831 7.36 -25.32 -29.09
C LEU A 831 6.17 -24.92 -28.23
N PHE A 832 6.35 -23.92 -27.37
CA PHE A 832 5.31 -23.39 -26.50
C PHE A 832 4.15 -22.80 -27.30
N GLN A 833 4.42 -22.01 -28.35
CA GLN A 833 3.39 -21.47 -29.23
C GLN A 833 2.58 -22.58 -29.92
N VAL A 834 3.23 -23.64 -30.39
CA VAL A 834 2.57 -24.78 -31.02
C VAL A 834 1.68 -25.52 -30.01
N LEU A 835 2.17 -25.80 -28.81
CA LEU A 835 1.37 -26.41 -27.74
C LEU A 835 0.13 -25.58 -27.39
N GLN A 836 0.27 -24.27 -27.26
CA GLN A 836 -0.86 -23.36 -27.02
C GLN A 836 -1.86 -23.30 -28.17
N GLN A 837 -1.40 -23.47 -29.42
CA GLN A 837 -2.30 -23.55 -30.56
C GLN A 837 -3.05 -24.88 -30.56
N LEU A 838 -2.36 -25.99 -30.30
CA LEU A 838 -2.96 -27.31 -30.27
C LEU A 838 -4.04 -27.42 -29.19
N THR A 839 -3.87 -26.86 -27.99
CA THR A 839 -4.94 -26.85 -26.97
C THR A 839 -6.17 -26.05 -27.37
N ARG A 840 -6.02 -25.02 -28.22
CA ARG A 840 -7.16 -24.23 -28.73
C ARG A 840 -7.93 -24.93 -29.83
N TYR A 841 -7.31 -25.86 -30.55
CA TYR A 841 -7.98 -26.71 -31.53
C TYR A 841 -8.54 -27.94 -30.81
N ASN A 842 -9.85 -28.14 -30.86
CA ASN A 842 -10.48 -29.29 -30.21
C ASN A 842 -10.18 -30.56 -31.02
N ILE A 843 -9.07 -31.25 -30.73
CA ILE A 843 -8.72 -32.50 -31.38
C ILE A 843 -9.59 -33.62 -30.76
N GLU A 844 -10.41 -34.29 -31.58
CA GLU A 844 -11.22 -35.41 -31.12
C GLU A 844 -10.32 -36.54 -30.58
N GLY A 845 -10.65 -37.16 -29.43
CA GLY A 845 -9.99 -38.39 -28.97
C GLY A 845 -9.24 -38.37 -27.63
N GLY A 846 -9.29 -37.28 -26.84
CA GLY A 846 -8.63 -37.21 -25.52
C GLY A 846 -7.20 -36.63 -25.55
N LEU A 847 -6.66 -36.35 -26.74
CA LEU A 847 -5.35 -35.74 -26.96
C LEU A 847 -5.16 -34.40 -26.21
N ASN A 848 -6.24 -33.63 -26.03
CA ASN A 848 -6.18 -32.33 -25.37
C ASN A 848 -5.80 -32.43 -23.88
N GLU A 849 -6.21 -33.48 -23.16
CA GLU A 849 -5.86 -33.64 -21.75
C GLU A 849 -4.36 -33.92 -21.57
N ASP A 850 -3.77 -34.72 -22.46
CA ASP A 850 -2.34 -35.03 -22.44
C ASP A 850 -1.47 -33.81 -22.79
N ILE A 851 -1.90 -33.00 -23.76
CA ILE A 851 -1.23 -31.73 -24.11
C ILE A 851 -1.33 -30.71 -22.97
N GLU A 852 -2.50 -30.57 -22.33
CA GLU A 852 -2.68 -29.72 -21.15
C GLU A 852 -1.80 -30.17 -20.00
N SER A 853 -1.69 -31.49 -19.78
CA SER A 853 -0.79 -32.08 -18.78
C SER A 853 0.68 -31.76 -19.06
N LEU A 854 1.13 -31.88 -20.31
CA LEU A 854 2.48 -31.51 -20.72
C LEU A 854 2.75 -30.01 -20.52
N LEU A 855 1.81 -29.14 -20.89
CA LEU A 855 1.92 -27.70 -20.65
C LEU A 855 2.02 -27.39 -19.16
N GLN A 856 1.21 -28.03 -18.32
CA GLN A 856 1.27 -27.85 -16.87
C GLN A 856 2.61 -28.33 -16.30
N GLU A 857 3.16 -29.45 -16.77
CA GLU A 857 4.50 -29.91 -16.39
C GLU A 857 5.56 -28.87 -16.77
N MET A 858 5.46 -28.29 -17.96
CA MET A 858 6.39 -27.25 -18.42
C MET A 858 6.30 -25.99 -17.55
N TYR A 859 5.08 -25.55 -17.22
CA TYR A 859 4.86 -24.39 -16.36
C TYR A 859 5.46 -24.58 -14.97
N VAL A 860 5.20 -25.73 -14.35
CA VAL A 860 5.74 -26.07 -13.02
C VAL A 860 7.26 -26.13 -13.05
N THR A 861 7.85 -26.76 -14.07
CA THR A 861 9.31 -26.92 -14.17
C THR A 861 10.02 -25.57 -14.34
N ILE A 862 9.44 -24.64 -15.11
CA ILE A 862 10.01 -23.30 -15.31
C ILE A 862 9.83 -22.41 -14.08
N LEU A 863 8.68 -22.44 -13.42
CA LEU A 863 8.41 -21.60 -12.25
C LEU A 863 9.09 -22.11 -10.97
N TYR A 864 9.21 -23.44 -10.83
CA TYR A 864 9.69 -24.10 -9.62
C TYR A 864 10.68 -25.24 -9.94
N PRO A 865 11.81 -24.95 -10.62
CA PRO A 865 12.81 -25.97 -10.94
C PRO A 865 13.42 -26.59 -9.69
N LYS A 866 13.80 -27.86 -9.82
CA LYS A 866 14.55 -28.59 -8.78
C LYS A 866 15.92 -27.94 -8.58
N GLN A 867 16.52 -28.14 -7.41
CA GLN A 867 17.73 -27.43 -6.99
C GLN A 867 18.89 -27.62 -7.98
N GLU A 868 19.07 -28.84 -8.48
CA GLU A 868 20.08 -29.20 -9.48
C GLU A 868 19.85 -28.56 -10.85
N GLN A 869 18.61 -28.15 -11.16
CA GLN A 869 18.24 -27.58 -12.45
C GLN A 869 18.33 -26.05 -12.49
N ARG A 870 18.50 -25.41 -11.33
CA ARG A 870 18.44 -23.96 -11.20
C ARG A 870 19.61 -23.28 -11.89
N ASN A 871 19.31 -22.22 -12.63
CA ASN A 871 20.33 -21.25 -13.02
C ASN A 871 20.90 -20.61 -11.75
N THR A 872 22.21 -20.36 -11.66
CA THR A 872 22.82 -19.71 -10.49
C THR A 872 23.34 -18.29 -10.73
N GLN A 873 23.25 -17.83 -11.97
CA GLN A 873 23.84 -16.57 -12.41
C GLN A 873 23.09 -15.34 -11.86
N VAL A 874 23.81 -14.24 -11.71
CA VAL A 874 23.27 -12.99 -11.16
C VAL A 874 22.61 -12.14 -12.25
N ILE A 875 21.50 -11.50 -11.87
CA ILE A 875 20.62 -10.74 -12.74
C ILE A 875 20.63 -9.28 -12.29
N TYR A 876 20.95 -8.38 -13.21
CA TYR A 876 20.72 -6.95 -13.06
C TYR A 876 19.29 -6.63 -13.50
N ARG A 877 18.44 -6.17 -12.57
CA ARG A 877 17.02 -5.91 -12.82
C ARG A 877 16.71 -4.41 -12.79
N VAL A 878 15.96 -3.97 -13.81
CA VAL A 878 15.44 -2.63 -13.95
C VAL A 878 13.93 -2.71 -14.14
N GLY A 879 13.13 -2.30 -13.15
CA GLY A 879 11.73 -1.98 -13.42
C GLY A 879 10.74 -3.14 -13.60
N THR A 880 11.13 -4.42 -13.74
CA THR A 880 10.20 -5.46 -14.23
C THR A 880 9.36 -6.17 -13.16
N PHE A 881 8.08 -6.49 -13.40
CA PHE A 881 7.22 -7.27 -12.49
C PHE A 881 7.52 -8.79 -12.40
N LEU A 882 8.78 -9.21 -12.56
CA LEU A 882 9.17 -10.63 -12.69
C LEU A 882 9.89 -11.22 -11.47
N LYS A 883 10.35 -10.37 -10.53
CA LYS A 883 11.13 -10.80 -9.35
C LYS A 883 10.54 -12.01 -8.64
N TYR A 884 9.24 -11.97 -8.35
CA TYR A 884 8.51 -13.03 -7.64
C TYR A 884 8.59 -14.42 -8.29
N PHE A 885 8.72 -14.46 -9.62
CA PHE A 885 8.78 -15.70 -10.41
C PHE A 885 10.20 -16.19 -10.64
N ILE A 886 11.21 -15.39 -10.29
CA ILE A 886 12.61 -15.77 -10.39
C ILE A 886 12.99 -16.61 -9.15
N THR A 887 13.67 -17.72 -9.37
CA THR A 887 14.20 -18.57 -8.30
C THR A 887 15.35 -17.90 -7.55
N GLU A 888 15.42 -18.10 -6.23
CA GLU A 888 16.50 -17.58 -5.37
C GLU A 888 16.67 -16.05 -5.46
N ASN A 889 15.57 -15.33 -5.74
CA ASN A 889 15.54 -13.92 -6.12
C ASN A 889 16.06 -12.91 -5.09
N SER A 890 16.31 -13.31 -3.85
CA SER A 890 17.05 -12.48 -2.88
C SER A 890 18.54 -12.49 -3.21
N SER A 891 19.13 -13.67 -3.40
CA SER A 891 20.58 -13.87 -3.52
C SER A 891 21.19 -13.58 -4.90
N ARG A 892 20.37 -13.41 -5.95
CA ARG A 892 20.87 -13.29 -7.33
C ARG A 892 20.31 -12.12 -8.13
N ILE A 893 19.63 -11.18 -7.49
CA ILE A 893 19.10 -10.00 -8.19
C ILE A 893 19.73 -8.73 -7.62
N MET A 894 20.43 -8.00 -8.48
CA MET A 894 20.79 -6.62 -8.24
C MET A 894 19.64 -5.72 -8.72
N GLU A 895 18.97 -5.09 -7.76
CA GLU A 895 17.87 -4.16 -8.04
C GLU A 895 18.37 -2.75 -8.31
N ASP A 896 18.00 -2.18 -9.47
CA ASP A 896 18.36 -0.81 -9.81
C ASP A 896 17.28 -0.15 -10.67
N SER A 897 16.06 -0.06 -10.10
CA SER A 897 14.88 0.46 -10.82
C SER A 897 15.01 1.90 -11.31
N LEU A 898 15.94 2.69 -10.76
CA LEU A 898 16.20 4.08 -11.16
C LEU A 898 17.55 4.27 -11.87
N LEU A 899 18.26 3.16 -12.15
CA LEU A 899 19.54 3.13 -12.87
C LEU A 899 20.67 3.93 -12.20
N THR A 900 20.53 4.22 -10.91
CA THR A 900 21.51 5.02 -10.16
C THR A 900 22.80 4.24 -10.00
N ALA A 901 22.72 2.95 -9.67
CA ALA A 901 23.91 2.14 -9.47
C ALA A 901 24.64 1.88 -10.79
N PHE A 902 23.91 1.65 -11.87
CA PHE A 902 24.51 1.48 -13.19
C PHE A 902 25.21 2.74 -13.66
N ASP A 903 24.56 3.90 -13.57
CA ASP A 903 25.15 5.15 -14.03
C ASP A 903 26.36 5.58 -13.21
N GLU A 904 26.29 5.44 -11.87
CA GLU A 904 27.37 5.89 -10.97
C GLU A 904 28.58 4.94 -10.94
N TYR A 905 28.36 3.61 -11.04
CA TYR A 905 29.41 2.62 -10.77
C TYR A 905 29.76 1.71 -11.97
N ILE A 906 28.89 1.62 -12.98
CA ILE A 906 29.08 0.65 -14.08
C ILE A 906 29.37 1.40 -15.38
N TYR A 907 28.57 2.41 -15.70
CA TYR A 907 28.62 3.11 -16.97
C TYR A 907 29.92 3.88 -17.17
N ASP A 908 30.39 3.89 -18.41
CA ASP A 908 31.52 4.64 -18.90
C ASP A 908 31.26 4.92 -20.39
N GLU A 909 31.69 6.08 -20.89
CA GLU A 909 31.58 6.39 -22.33
C GLU A 909 32.27 5.33 -23.18
N ASN A 910 33.33 4.69 -22.64
CA ASN A 910 33.89 3.49 -23.22
C ASN A 910 33.11 2.23 -22.78
N LEU A 911 32.31 1.69 -23.71
CA LEU A 911 31.46 0.52 -23.43
C LEU A 911 32.25 -0.75 -23.08
N ASP A 912 33.51 -0.89 -23.51
CA ASP A 912 34.37 -2.02 -23.10
C ASP A 912 34.65 -1.97 -21.59
N VAL A 913 34.83 -0.77 -21.04
CA VAL A 913 35.01 -0.55 -19.59
C VAL A 913 33.71 -0.88 -18.85
N SER A 914 32.57 -0.45 -19.39
CA SER A 914 31.25 -0.80 -18.84
C SER A 914 31.05 -2.32 -18.80
N HIS A 915 31.42 -3.03 -19.87
CA HIS A 915 31.33 -4.50 -19.96
C HIS A 915 32.24 -5.17 -18.92
N GLU A 916 33.48 -4.71 -18.79
CA GLU A 916 34.42 -5.23 -17.81
C GLU A 916 33.92 -5.01 -16.37
N ARG A 917 33.42 -3.81 -16.06
CA ARG A 917 32.85 -3.49 -14.73
C ARG A 917 31.64 -4.37 -14.42
N PHE A 918 30.71 -4.50 -15.38
CA PHE A 918 29.53 -5.35 -15.22
C PHE A 918 29.92 -6.81 -14.93
N ARG A 919 30.91 -7.36 -15.65
CA ARG A 919 31.42 -8.72 -15.43
C ARG A 919 32.15 -8.88 -14.10
N LYS A 920 32.95 -7.91 -13.67
CA LYS A 920 33.65 -7.94 -12.37
C LYS A 920 32.69 -7.96 -11.19
N LEU A 921 31.47 -7.45 -11.35
CA LEU A 921 30.40 -7.57 -10.35
C LEU A 921 29.68 -8.95 -10.37
N GLY A 922 30.06 -9.86 -11.27
CA GLY A 922 29.46 -11.19 -11.40
C GLY A 922 28.08 -11.19 -12.10
N LEU A 923 27.70 -10.08 -12.75
CA LEU A 923 26.41 -9.91 -13.40
C LEU A 923 26.42 -10.58 -14.78
N ARG A 924 25.39 -11.39 -15.08
CA ARG A 924 25.27 -12.15 -16.34
C ARG A 924 24.07 -11.75 -17.18
N TYR A 925 22.94 -11.46 -16.54
CA TYR A 925 21.68 -11.13 -17.23
C TYR A 925 21.25 -9.70 -16.94
N ILE A 926 20.61 -9.05 -17.91
CA ILE A 926 19.93 -7.76 -17.75
C ILE A 926 18.45 -7.98 -18.02
N LEU A 927 17.62 -7.78 -16.99
CA LEU A 927 16.17 -7.85 -17.09
C LEU A 927 15.58 -6.44 -17.01
N LEU A 928 15.10 -5.95 -18.14
CA LEU A 928 14.77 -4.54 -18.35
C LEU A 928 13.26 -4.33 -18.59
N ASP A 929 12.66 -3.38 -17.88
CA ASP A 929 11.38 -2.78 -18.22
C ASP A 929 11.58 -1.62 -19.18
N LEU A 930 11.00 -1.74 -20.37
CA LEU A 930 11.12 -0.74 -21.43
C LEU A 930 10.40 0.57 -21.10
N ASN A 931 9.58 0.59 -20.05
CA ASN A 931 8.87 1.76 -19.54
C ASN A 931 9.58 2.42 -18.34
N ALA A 932 10.75 1.96 -17.90
CA ALA A 932 11.39 2.48 -16.70
C ALA A 932 11.60 4.01 -16.75
N ALA A 933 11.96 4.58 -17.90
CA ALA A 933 12.13 6.04 -18.05
C ALA A 933 10.80 6.82 -18.14
N THR A 934 9.64 6.16 -18.24
CA THR A 934 8.34 6.86 -18.37
C THR A 934 7.90 7.56 -17.09
N ILE A 935 8.42 7.12 -15.94
CA ILE A 935 8.10 7.70 -14.63
C ILE A 935 8.97 8.93 -14.30
N ASP A 936 9.89 9.31 -15.18
CA ASP A 936 10.78 10.46 -14.99
C ASP A 936 9.99 11.77 -15.02
N GLN A 937 9.77 12.33 -13.84
CA GLN A 937 9.18 13.65 -13.63
C GLN A 937 10.24 14.71 -13.26
N ASP A 938 11.53 14.35 -13.23
CA ASP A 938 12.61 15.30 -12.96
C ASP A 938 12.63 16.35 -14.09
N PRO A 939 12.66 17.66 -13.76
CA PRO A 939 12.88 18.72 -14.74
C PRO A 939 14.14 18.51 -15.59
N GLU A 940 15.20 17.93 -15.02
CA GLU A 940 16.47 17.66 -15.69
C GLU A 940 16.48 16.34 -16.47
N LYS A 941 15.42 15.53 -16.35
CA LYS A 941 15.28 14.23 -17.04
C LYS A 941 16.44 13.26 -16.77
N ARG A 942 16.89 13.20 -15.52
CA ARG A 942 18.06 12.40 -15.11
C ARG A 942 17.83 10.91 -15.32
N LEU A 943 16.67 10.36 -14.94
CA LEU A 943 16.38 8.94 -15.18
C LEU A 943 16.36 8.61 -16.67
N THR A 944 15.83 9.51 -17.50
CA THR A 944 15.85 9.35 -18.96
C THR A 944 17.27 9.27 -19.49
N GLN A 945 18.18 10.15 -19.01
CA GLN A 945 19.59 10.12 -19.39
C GLN A 945 20.27 8.80 -18.97
N ARG A 946 20.09 8.37 -17.71
CA ARG A 946 20.61 7.08 -17.22
C ARG A 946 20.07 5.88 -18.02
N TYR A 947 18.80 5.96 -18.43
CA TYR A 947 18.18 4.96 -19.27
C TYR A 947 18.78 4.92 -20.68
N GLU A 948 19.08 6.08 -21.27
CA GLU A 948 19.79 6.16 -22.55
C GLU A 948 21.24 5.63 -22.46
N HIS A 949 21.93 5.85 -21.34
CA HIS A 949 23.23 5.23 -21.06
C HIS A 949 23.14 3.69 -21.01
N LEU A 950 22.12 3.14 -20.35
CA LEU A 950 21.86 1.71 -20.37
C LEU A 950 21.57 1.21 -21.79
N LEU A 951 20.71 1.89 -22.54
CA LEU A 951 20.44 1.54 -23.95
C LEU A 951 21.73 1.52 -24.78
N ALA A 952 22.62 2.50 -24.58
CA ALA A 952 23.91 2.52 -25.27
C ALA A 952 24.77 1.30 -24.91
N PHE A 953 24.83 0.92 -23.63
CA PHE A 953 25.55 -0.29 -23.20
C PHE A 953 24.99 -1.57 -23.83
N LEU A 954 23.68 -1.68 -24.01
CA LEU A 954 23.05 -2.84 -24.67
C LEU A 954 23.48 -3.03 -26.13
N THR A 955 24.11 -2.04 -26.76
CA THR A 955 24.65 -2.15 -28.12
C THR A 955 26.03 -2.82 -28.19
N HIS A 956 26.64 -3.09 -27.04
CA HIS A 956 27.95 -3.71 -26.96
C HIS A 956 27.94 -5.12 -27.61
N PRO A 957 28.96 -5.51 -28.41
CA PRO A 957 28.93 -6.78 -29.16
C PRO A 957 28.82 -8.05 -28.33
N LYS A 958 29.20 -7.99 -27.05
CA LYS A 958 29.07 -9.08 -26.08
C LYS A 958 27.80 -9.01 -25.22
N VAL A 959 26.84 -8.18 -25.59
CA VAL A 959 25.54 -8.09 -24.92
C VAL A 959 24.48 -8.52 -25.93
N GLU A 960 23.90 -9.70 -25.71
CA GLU A 960 22.99 -10.34 -26.67
C GLU A 960 21.55 -10.27 -26.17
N LEU A 961 20.63 -9.83 -27.05
CA LEU A 961 19.21 -9.87 -26.79
C LEU A 961 18.72 -11.33 -26.84
N ILE A 962 18.22 -11.84 -25.71
CA ILE A 962 17.67 -13.20 -25.60
C ILE A 962 16.18 -13.21 -25.92
N SER A 963 15.44 -12.28 -25.31
CA SER A 963 13.99 -12.22 -25.49
C SER A 963 13.48 -10.79 -25.29
N SER A 964 12.47 -10.41 -26.07
CA SER A 964 11.70 -9.19 -25.87
C SER A 964 10.37 -9.29 -26.58
N ASP A 965 9.36 -8.63 -26.02
CA ASP A 965 8.07 -8.37 -26.66
C ASP A 965 8.11 -7.12 -27.57
N SER A 966 9.26 -6.42 -27.65
CA SER A 966 9.45 -5.21 -28.45
C SER A 966 9.99 -5.47 -29.85
N VAL A 967 9.11 -5.31 -30.84
CA VAL A 967 9.46 -5.33 -32.25
C VAL A 967 10.42 -4.18 -32.60
N CYS A 968 10.19 -2.99 -32.05
CA CYS A 968 11.08 -1.85 -32.28
C CYS A 968 12.48 -2.08 -31.69
N LEU A 969 12.59 -2.71 -30.50
CA LEU A 969 13.88 -3.06 -29.92
C LEU A 969 14.62 -4.14 -30.71
N LYS A 970 13.91 -5.19 -31.16
CA LYS A 970 14.48 -6.23 -32.03
C LYS A 970 15.01 -5.61 -33.33
N LEU A 971 14.21 -4.73 -33.94
CA LEU A 971 14.60 -3.99 -35.14
C LEU A 971 15.78 -3.05 -34.88
N ALA A 972 15.78 -2.33 -33.76
CA ALA A 972 16.88 -1.46 -33.38
C ALA A 972 18.20 -2.25 -33.31
N ASN A 973 18.20 -3.42 -32.66
CA ASN A 973 19.36 -4.29 -32.56
C ASN A 973 19.88 -4.75 -33.94
N ASP A 974 18.99 -5.21 -34.82
CA ASP A 974 19.39 -5.68 -36.15
C ASP A 974 19.84 -4.55 -37.07
N VAL A 975 19.18 -3.39 -37.04
CA VAL A 975 19.58 -2.20 -37.79
C VAL A 975 20.93 -1.66 -37.29
N PHE A 976 21.17 -1.69 -35.98
CA PHE A 976 22.43 -1.26 -35.39
C PHE A 976 23.59 -2.17 -35.76
N LYS A 977 23.38 -3.49 -35.87
CA LYS A 977 24.39 -4.42 -36.38
C LYS A 977 24.88 -4.01 -37.77
N ASP A 978 23.98 -3.51 -38.62
CA ASP A 978 24.27 -3.10 -39.99
C ASP A 978 24.89 -1.69 -40.08
N ASN A 979 24.39 -0.69 -39.32
CA ASN A 979 24.76 0.72 -39.51
C ASN A 979 25.62 1.35 -38.40
N LYS A 980 25.75 0.71 -37.23
CA LYS A 980 26.47 1.19 -36.03
C LYS A 980 26.09 2.62 -35.58
N ASN A 981 24.87 3.07 -35.87
CA ASN A 981 24.39 4.41 -35.48
C ASN A 981 23.66 4.36 -34.14
N LEU A 982 24.34 4.79 -33.08
CA LEU A 982 23.81 4.78 -31.72
C LEU A 982 22.57 5.67 -31.54
N LYS A 983 22.54 6.85 -32.16
CA LYS A 983 21.39 7.76 -32.07
C LYS A 983 20.14 7.13 -32.66
N SER A 984 20.27 6.50 -33.82
CA SER A 984 19.18 5.75 -34.46
C SER A 984 18.74 4.56 -33.61
N TYR A 985 19.68 3.86 -32.96
CA TYR A 985 19.35 2.77 -32.03
C TYR A 985 18.52 3.28 -30.85
N ILE A 986 18.97 4.33 -30.15
CA ILE A 986 18.25 4.88 -28.98
C ILE A 986 16.85 5.36 -29.37
N GLU A 987 16.69 5.98 -30.53
CA GLU A 987 15.39 6.43 -31.03
C GLU A 987 14.41 5.26 -31.25
N LEU A 988 14.89 4.17 -31.86
CA LEU A 988 14.10 2.97 -32.14
C LEU A 988 13.87 2.08 -30.91
N ALA A 989 14.86 1.96 -30.02
CA ALA A 989 14.78 1.18 -28.79
C ALA A 989 13.99 1.92 -27.69
N GLY A 990 13.97 3.25 -27.73
CA GLY A 990 13.41 4.13 -26.71
C GLY A 990 12.04 4.71 -27.03
N VAL A 991 11.20 3.99 -27.79
CA VAL A 991 9.87 4.47 -28.23
C VAL A 991 8.89 4.73 -27.09
N ASN A 992 9.12 4.14 -25.91
CA ASN A 992 8.17 4.18 -24.78
C ASN A 992 8.19 5.48 -23.97
N TYR A 993 9.30 6.23 -23.98
CA TYR A 993 9.51 7.41 -23.12
C TYR A 993 9.74 8.71 -23.91
N GLY A 994 9.50 9.84 -23.24
CA GLY A 994 9.51 11.18 -23.81
C GLY A 994 8.15 11.86 -23.75
N SER A 995 8.04 13.08 -24.29
CA SER A 995 6.74 13.76 -24.45
C SER A 995 5.81 12.95 -25.37
N VAL A 996 4.50 13.19 -25.29
CA VAL A 996 3.53 12.50 -26.18
C VAL A 996 3.88 12.69 -27.66
N GLU A 997 4.30 13.90 -28.03
CA GLU A 997 4.75 14.23 -29.38
C GLU A 997 6.02 13.45 -29.76
N MET A 998 7.01 13.40 -28.87
CA MET A 998 8.27 12.69 -29.10
C MET A 998 8.07 11.18 -29.21
N ARG A 999 7.21 10.59 -28.37
CA ARG A 999 6.87 9.17 -28.46
C ARG A 999 6.18 8.83 -29.78
N THR A 1000 5.25 9.69 -30.22
CA THR A 1000 4.59 9.55 -31.52
C THR A 1000 5.64 9.56 -32.65
N GLN A 1001 6.58 10.50 -32.63
CA GLN A 1001 7.67 10.57 -33.61
C GLN A 1001 8.57 9.34 -33.60
N LYS A 1002 8.99 8.86 -32.43
CA LYS A 1002 9.82 7.65 -32.30
C LYS A 1002 9.09 6.40 -32.84
N VAL A 1003 7.79 6.26 -32.55
CA VAL A 1003 6.96 5.16 -33.08
C VAL A 1003 6.83 5.27 -34.60
N GLU A 1004 6.64 6.47 -35.15
CA GLU A 1004 6.64 6.69 -36.60
C GLU A 1004 7.97 6.29 -37.23
N SER A 1005 9.09 6.68 -36.63
CA SER A 1005 10.45 6.31 -37.05
C SER A 1005 10.67 4.78 -37.06
N CYS A 1006 10.13 4.08 -36.06
CA CYS A 1006 10.12 2.61 -36.03
C CYS A 1006 9.28 2.02 -37.17
N LEU A 1007 8.06 2.53 -37.40
CA LEU A 1007 7.20 2.09 -38.49
C LEU A 1007 7.83 2.34 -39.88
N GLU A 1008 8.49 3.47 -40.08
CA GLU A 1008 9.23 3.76 -41.32
C GLU A 1008 10.33 2.73 -41.56
N SER A 1009 11.03 2.35 -40.49
CA SER A 1009 12.08 1.35 -40.54
C SER A 1009 11.53 -0.04 -40.87
N ILE A 1010 10.39 -0.43 -40.27
CA ILE A 1010 9.67 -1.68 -40.62
C ILE A 1010 9.24 -1.66 -42.09
N SER A 1011 8.59 -0.58 -42.54
CA SER A 1011 8.14 -0.40 -43.92
C SER A 1011 9.29 -0.55 -44.90
N ARG A 1012 10.45 0.04 -44.60
CA ARG A 1012 11.67 -0.06 -45.42
C ARG A 1012 12.23 -1.48 -45.51
N VAL A 1013 12.17 -2.24 -44.42
CA VAL A 1013 12.64 -3.64 -44.38
C VAL A 1013 11.70 -4.54 -45.17
N ILE A 1014 10.38 -4.32 -45.06
CA ILE A 1014 9.37 -5.06 -45.83
C ILE A 1014 9.45 -4.74 -47.32
N SER A 1015 9.51 -3.46 -47.70
CA SER A 1015 9.54 -3.04 -49.12
C SER A 1015 10.79 -3.51 -49.86
N LYS A 1016 11.93 -3.63 -49.16
CA LYS A 1016 13.16 -4.22 -49.69
C LYS A 1016 13.17 -5.75 -49.68
N ASN A 1017 12.07 -6.40 -49.29
CA ASN A 1017 11.93 -7.85 -49.17
C ASN A 1017 13.04 -8.51 -48.33
N MET A 1018 13.47 -7.84 -47.25
CA MET A 1018 14.55 -8.31 -46.38
C MET A 1018 14.08 -9.29 -45.31
N VAL A 1019 12.75 -9.40 -45.10
CA VAL A 1019 12.14 -10.34 -44.13
C VAL A 1019 12.17 -11.76 -44.71
N THR A 1020 13.00 -12.60 -44.12
CA THR A 1020 13.19 -14.03 -44.44
C THR A 1020 13.14 -14.88 -43.16
N GLU A 1021 13.09 -16.20 -43.30
CA GLU A 1021 13.13 -17.15 -42.17
C GLU A 1021 14.40 -17.02 -41.30
N ASN A 1022 15.46 -16.39 -41.81
CA ASN A 1022 16.73 -16.24 -41.08
C ASN A 1022 17.11 -14.78 -40.77
N LYS A 1023 16.38 -13.80 -41.30
CA LYS A 1023 16.63 -12.36 -41.06
C LYS A 1023 15.30 -11.63 -40.90
N TYR A 1024 15.13 -10.93 -39.78
CA TYR A 1024 13.88 -10.25 -39.42
C TYR A 1024 12.65 -11.18 -39.34
N GLU A 1025 12.82 -12.44 -38.95
CA GLU A 1025 11.72 -13.44 -38.90
C GLU A 1025 10.51 -12.96 -38.08
N TYR A 1026 10.75 -12.27 -36.96
CA TYR A 1026 9.71 -11.68 -36.11
C TYR A 1026 8.83 -10.62 -36.81
N LEU A 1027 9.23 -10.14 -38.00
CA LEU A 1027 8.42 -9.25 -38.84
C LEU A 1027 7.51 -10.01 -39.83
N LEU A 1028 7.57 -11.34 -39.92
CA LEU A 1028 6.71 -12.13 -40.81
C LEU A 1028 5.21 -11.87 -40.59
N PRO A 1029 4.68 -11.79 -39.34
CA PRO A 1029 3.27 -11.45 -39.12
C PRO A 1029 2.90 -10.08 -39.70
N TYR A 1030 3.77 -9.08 -39.54
CA TYR A 1030 3.57 -7.72 -40.06
C TYR A 1030 3.61 -7.69 -41.59
N LYS A 1031 4.56 -8.42 -42.20
CA LYS A 1031 4.63 -8.61 -43.65
C LYS A 1031 3.35 -9.26 -44.18
N ASN A 1032 2.86 -10.30 -43.51
CA ASN A 1032 1.63 -11.01 -43.91
C ASN A 1032 0.41 -10.09 -43.83
N VAL A 1033 0.29 -9.27 -42.78
CA VAL A 1033 -0.80 -8.28 -42.66
C VAL A 1033 -0.76 -7.30 -43.84
N VAL A 1034 0.42 -6.75 -44.17
CA VAL A 1034 0.57 -5.78 -45.28
C VAL A 1034 0.23 -6.40 -46.64
N ILE A 1035 0.61 -7.67 -46.87
CA ILE A 1035 0.27 -8.39 -48.10
C ILE A 1035 -1.24 -8.68 -48.16
N GLN A 1036 -1.84 -9.15 -47.06
CA GLN A 1036 -3.26 -9.50 -46.99
C GLN A 1036 -4.18 -8.29 -47.12
N SER A 1037 -3.72 -7.11 -46.68
CA SER A 1037 -4.48 -5.85 -46.79
C SER A 1037 -4.31 -5.14 -48.14
N GLU A 1038 -3.64 -5.76 -49.11
CA GLU A 1038 -3.33 -5.19 -50.44
C GLU A 1038 -2.66 -3.80 -50.37
N THR A 1039 -1.92 -3.53 -49.30
CA THR A 1039 -1.32 -2.22 -49.03
C THR A 1039 -0.09 -1.97 -49.91
N ASP A 1040 0.01 -0.79 -50.53
CA ASP A 1040 1.23 -0.41 -51.28
C ASP A 1040 2.43 -0.27 -50.32
N VAL A 1041 3.31 -1.27 -50.36
CA VAL A 1041 4.53 -1.34 -49.54
C VAL A 1041 5.48 -0.16 -49.75
N ASN A 1042 5.37 0.57 -50.86
CA ASN A 1042 6.19 1.75 -51.15
C ASN A 1042 5.57 3.06 -50.64
N ASN A 1043 4.31 3.04 -50.23
CA ASN A 1043 3.61 4.18 -49.65
C ASN A 1043 3.61 4.08 -48.12
N PHE A 1044 4.47 4.86 -47.47
CA PHE A 1044 4.59 4.84 -46.01
C PHE A 1044 3.28 5.17 -45.29
N ASP A 1045 2.49 6.13 -45.77
CA ASP A 1045 1.23 6.52 -45.12
C ASP A 1045 0.22 5.36 -45.10
N GLU A 1046 0.22 4.55 -46.15
CA GLU A 1046 -0.64 3.37 -46.26
C GLU A 1046 -0.17 2.24 -45.34
N VAL A 1047 1.14 1.94 -45.35
CA VAL A 1047 1.74 0.95 -44.44
C VAL A 1047 1.57 1.36 -42.98
N LYS A 1048 1.75 2.64 -42.65
CA LYS A 1048 1.52 3.19 -41.31
C LYS A 1048 0.08 2.96 -40.88
N LYS A 1049 -0.89 3.30 -41.71
CA LYS A 1049 -2.31 3.10 -41.41
C LYS A 1049 -2.65 1.63 -41.18
N THR A 1050 -2.06 0.72 -41.96
CA THR A 1050 -2.24 -0.73 -41.85
C THR A 1050 -1.58 -1.30 -40.59
N LEU A 1051 -0.36 -0.90 -40.25
CA LEU A 1051 0.43 -1.51 -39.18
C LEU A 1051 0.20 -0.87 -37.80
N THR A 1052 -0.20 0.39 -37.72
CA THR A 1052 -0.41 1.10 -36.44
C THR A 1052 -1.33 0.33 -35.47
N PRO A 1053 -2.45 -0.28 -35.91
CA PRO A 1053 -3.31 -1.08 -35.01
C PRO A 1053 -2.64 -2.34 -34.44
N TYR A 1054 -1.60 -2.85 -35.10
CA TYR A 1054 -0.88 -4.08 -34.70
C TYR A 1054 0.42 -3.79 -33.93
N MET A 1055 0.81 -2.52 -33.81
CA MET A 1055 1.95 -2.10 -33.01
C MET A 1055 1.49 -1.86 -31.57
N GLN A 1056 1.74 -2.84 -30.71
CA GLN A 1056 1.55 -2.67 -29.27
C GLN A 1056 2.80 -2.07 -28.64
N MET A 1057 2.62 -1.23 -27.60
CA MET A 1057 3.75 -0.85 -26.75
C MET A 1057 4.20 -2.09 -25.97
N SER A 1058 5.50 -2.30 -25.97
CA SER A 1058 6.12 -3.47 -25.38
C SER A 1058 6.73 -3.13 -24.02
N TYR A 1059 6.91 -4.13 -23.18
CA TYR A 1059 7.17 -3.90 -21.76
C TYR A 1059 8.54 -4.41 -21.33
N LYS A 1060 9.13 -5.42 -21.98
CA LYS A 1060 10.23 -6.18 -21.38
C LYS A 1060 11.32 -6.59 -22.35
N ALA A 1061 12.53 -6.68 -21.83
CA ALA A 1061 13.65 -7.30 -22.52
C ALA A 1061 14.55 -8.07 -21.55
N LEU A 1062 15.09 -9.20 -22.02
CA LEU A 1062 16.13 -9.97 -21.36
C LEU A 1062 17.36 -9.99 -22.26
N TYR A 1063 18.48 -9.53 -21.73
CA TYR A 1063 19.79 -9.64 -22.37
C TYR A 1063 20.72 -10.56 -21.56
N GLU A 1064 21.66 -11.19 -22.25
CA GLU A 1064 22.78 -11.91 -21.67
C GLU A 1064 24.10 -11.19 -21.99
N VAL A 1065 24.98 -11.09 -21.00
CA VAL A 1065 26.32 -10.52 -21.13
C VAL A 1065 27.34 -11.65 -21.25
N LEU A 1066 27.97 -11.77 -22.42
CA LEU A 1066 28.95 -12.80 -22.76
C LEU A 1066 30.36 -12.45 -22.27
N ASP A 1067 31.25 -13.44 -22.24
CA ASP A 1067 32.61 -13.32 -21.71
C ASP A 1067 33.61 -12.63 -22.65
#